data_AF-R7PBV3-F1
#
_entry.id   AF-R7PBV3-F1
#
_cell.length_a   1.000
_cell.length_b   1.000
_cell.length_c   1.000
_cell.angle_alpha   90.00
_cell.angle_beta   90.00
_cell.angle_gamma   90.00
#
_symmetry.space_group_name_H-M   'P 1'
#
loop_
_entity.id
_entity.type
_entity.pdbx_description
1 polymer ?
#
loop_
_entity_poly.entity_id
_entity_poly.type
_entity_poly.pdbx_seq_one_letter_code
_entity_poly.pdbx_strand_id
1 'polypeptide(L)'
;MTHVTVAAKVIKVACVGNSITYGANILNREQNSYPAQLQAYLGGEYEVRNYGVSGTTLLSKGDYPYTATPAYRQALDFQPDIVLIKLGTNDTKPQNWRFHHEFEADYQKLIEQFRNLDSHPRIILLVPVRCFLTDETSISPLRISQSVRPAVEQIAWKNGLEILNLYSLFGDNWESHLMPDRLHPSAIGAGRMAQVIGAYLKQAYATCHTQDMPFLKDAATFNFHGYCGYDFRFEGVNCKIVKPYGEAPGKPWVIRARFWGHEPQTDIALLEHGFHIMYCDVTDMYGSPEAVKRWNRFYKMMVKQGFRRQVVLEGMSRGGLIVYNWAAENPNKVACIYADAPVMDIKSWPMGCGKGQESADDTKRMLSAYGFADEEEARAWSRNPQDRAKVIARAKIPCLHVVGDVDTVVPVDENTTPFVTAMQKYGGQIKVVHKPGIGHHPHSLANPRTIVDFILRATGLYVNECTHAVPGNEYREGAGWKPGTEWHAQAEDIRQTLKGRHLKLLWLGNSISQGWGGRRAAVTYKPGLEVMDSTAWETAGISGDGTQHLLWRLQHDDYNVCRPENVVIAIGVNNLIGGYDEPEYVAEGIIKVTEEAERQFPQARIWVLGLLPAGKDAESRLRMQANAVHELLQKHEFGRARYVNPSAWFLTEDGKARSDYYTGDYIHLSTEGYRRWAEEVKKMTGM
;
A
#
# COMPACT_ATOMS: atom_id res chain seq x y z
N MET A 1 39.28 -28.97 -0.10
CA MET A 1 39.17 -27.53 -0.39
C MET A 1 38.11 -26.97 0.55
N THR A 2 38.53 -26.24 1.57
CA THR A 2 37.64 -25.57 2.51
C THR A 2 37.02 -24.36 1.82
N HIS A 3 35.72 -24.42 1.53
CA HIS A 3 34.96 -23.25 1.09
C HIS A 3 34.91 -22.26 2.24
N VAL A 4 35.77 -21.24 2.21
CA VAL A 4 35.62 -20.06 3.03
C VAL A 4 34.46 -19.26 2.44
N THR A 5 33.26 -19.45 2.99
CA THR A 5 32.15 -18.52 2.77
C THR A 5 32.53 -17.18 3.40
N VAL A 6 32.89 -16.21 2.57
CA VAL A 6 33.02 -14.81 2.99
C VAL A 6 31.63 -14.39 3.48
N ALA A 7 31.51 -14.06 4.78
CA ALA A 7 30.26 -13.53 5.31
C ALA A 7 29.91 -12.25 4.56
N ALA A 8 28.68 -12.15 4.06
CA ALA A 8 28.22 -10.96 3.35
C ALA A 8 28.33 -9.73 4.27
N LYS A 9 28.82 -8.61 3.73
CA LYS A 9 28.90 -7.34 4.46
C LYS A 9 27.47 -6.90 4.81
N VAL A 10 27.20 -6.66 6.10
CA VAL A 10 25.94 -6.10 6.58
C VAL A 10 25.78 -4.66 6.07
N ILE A 11 24.62 -4.33 5.49
CA ILE A 11 24.31 -3.00 4.97
C ILE A 11 23.85 -2.09 6.11
N LYS A 12 24.61 -1.03 6.39
CA LYS A 12 24.32 -0.08 7.46
C LYS A 12 23.34 1.00 7.00
N VAL A 13 22.23 1.17 7.73
CA VAL A 13 21.20 2.19 7.44
C VAL A 13 21.09 3.17 8.60
N ALA A 14 21.36 4.45 8.35
CA ALA A 14 21.17 5.53 9.31
C ALA A 14 19.83 6.25 9.09
N CYS A 15 18.93 6.18 10.07
CA CYS A 15 17.67 6.93 10.07
C CYS A 15 17.85 8.28 10.78
N VAL A 16 18.03 9.35 10.01
CA VAL A 16 18.27 10.72 10.47
C VAL A 16 16.95 11.51 10.48
N GLY A 17 16.60 12.12 11.61
CA GLY A 17 15.39 12.94 11.65
C GLY A 17 15.02 13.52 13.01
N ASN A 18 13.77 13.98 13.10
CA ASN A 18 13.20 14.60 14.29
C ASN A 18 12.43 13.60 15.18
N SER A 19 11.48 14.10 15.98
CA SER A 19 10.62 13.31 16.89
C SER A 19 9.89 12.14 16.23
N ILE A 20 9.50 12.28 14.96
CA ILE A 20 8.86 11.21 14.20
C ILE A 20 9.84 10.05 13.95
N THR A 21 11.12 10.34 13.72
CA THR A 21 12.17 9.31 13.58
C THR A 21 12.57 8.74 14.93
N TYR A 22 12.68 9.58 15.94
CA TYR A 22 12.92 9.15 17.32
C TYR A 22 11.85 8.14 17.80
N GLY A 23 10.60 8.30 17.36
CA GLY A 23 9.46 7.50 17.83
C GLY A 23 8.82 8.13 19.07
N ALA A 24 8.69 9.46 19.09
CA ALA A 24 8.02 10.17 20.19
C ALA A 24 6.59 9.65 20.38
N ASN A 25 6.18 9.53 21.64
CA ASN A 25 4.86 9.03 22.07
C ASN A 25 4.55 7.55 21.73
N ILE A 26 5.50 6.80 21.16
CA ILE A 26 5.35 5.37 20.91
C ILE A 26 5.82 4.58 22.14
N LEU A 27 4.94 3.74 22.71
CA LEU A 27 5.31 2.80 23.76
C LEU A 27 6.31 1.76 23.23
N ASN A 28 7.34 1.45 24.01
CA ASN A 28 8.41 0.53 23.60
C ASN A 28 9.05 0.93 22.24
N ARG A 29 9.37 2.22 22.07
CA ARG A 29 9.88 2.78 20.81
C ARG A 29 11.12 2.08 20.25
N GLU A 30 11.92 1.41 21.09
CA GLU A 30 13.08 0.64 20.63
C GLU A 30 12.70 -0.58 19.77
N GLN A 31 11.44 -1.01 19.83
CA GLN A 31 10.86 -2.03 18.96
C GLN A 31 9.81 -1.45 18.00
N ASN A 32 9.06 -0.44 18.44
CA ASN A 32 7.90 0.09 17.73
C ASN A 32 8.11 1.41 16.96
N SER A 33 9.28 2.05 17.01
CA SER A 33 9.58 3.20 16.12
C SER A 33 9.74 2.71 14.67
N TYR A 34 9.55 3.60 13.68
CA TYR A 34 9.70 3.16 12.28
C TYR A 34 11.12 2.63 11.96
N PRO A 35 12.23 3.16 12.54
CA PRO A 35 13.54 2.56 12.31
C PRO A 35 13.67 1.14 12.90
N ALA A 36 13.08 0.89 14.06
CA ALA A 36 13.10 -0.44 14.67
C ALA A 36 12.23 -1.45 13.88
N GLN A 37 11.05 -1.03 13.45
CA GLN A 37 10.21 -1.83 12.57
C GLN A 37 10.85 -2.03 11.18
N LEU A 38 11.60 -1.05 10.69
CA LEU A 38 12.37 -1.16 9.45
C LEU A 38 13.49 -2.20 9.57
N GLN A 39 14.19 -2.26 10.71
CA GLN A 39 15.15 -3.34 11.00
C GLN A 39 14.48 -4.71 10.88
N ALA A 40 13.31 -4.87 11.49
CA ALA A 40 12.58 -6.13 11.44
C ALA A 40 12.12 -6.48 10.01
N TYR A 41 11.69 -5.48 9.23
CA TYR A 41 11.30 -5.67 7.83
C TYR A 41 12.48 -6.09 6.94
N LEU A 42 13.65 -5.46 7.13
CA LEU A 42 14.83 -5.69 6.30
C LEU A 42 15.55 -7.00 6.66
N GLY A 43 15.54 -7.41 7.93
CA GLY A 43 16.18 -8.63 8.41
C GLY A 43 17.69 -8.48 8.63
N GLY A 44 18.38 -9.60 8.85
CA GLY A 44 19.77 -9.64 9.33
C GLY A 44 20.84 -9.19 8.31
N GLU A 45 20.47 -8.99 7.05
CA GLU A 45 21.38 -8.41 6.04
C GLU A 45 21.61 -6.90 6.24
N TYR A 46 20.80 -6.27 7.08
CA TYR A 46 20.84 -4.84 7.35
C TYR A 46 21.05 -4.56 8.84
N GLU A 47 21.77 -3.47 9.13
CA GLU A 47 21.86 -2.87 10.45
C GLU A 47 21.26 -1.47 10.41
N VAL A 48 20.03 -1.32 10.90
CA VAL A 48 19.30 -0.06 10.94
C VAL A 48 19.49 0.59 12.31
N ARG A 49 19.91 1.87 12.33
CA ARG A 49 20.07 2.64 13.56
C ARG A 49 19.23 3.91 13.54
N ASN A 50 18.60 4.19 14.68
CA ASN A 50 17.77 5.37 14.89
C ASN A 50 18.63 6.54 15.41
N TYR A 51 18.82 7.56 14.57
CA TYR A 51 19.49 8.81 14.93
C TYR A 51 18.48 9.98 14.99
N GLY A 52 17.21 9.68 15.23
CA GLY A 52 16.17 10.68 15.41
C GLY A 52 16.31 11.43 16.73
N VAL A 53 16.09 12.75 16.72
CA VAL A 53 16.10 13.56 17.94
C VAL A 53 14.87 14.45 18.02
N SER A 54 14.07 14.29 19.07
CA SER A 54 12.83 15.05 19.26
C SER A 54 13.04 16.57 19.27
N GLY A 55 12.10 17.27 18.61
CA GLY A 55 12.10 18.74 18.55
C GLY A 55 13.10 19.38 17.58
N THR A 56 14.02 18.60 17.00
CA THR A 56 15.09 19.18 16.16
C THR A 56 14.61 19.75 14.83
N THR A 57 15.30 20.81 14.41
CA THR A 57 15.15 21.53 13.15
C THR A 57 16.27 21.16 12.18
N LEU A 58 16.03 21.35 10.88
CA LEU A 58 17.09 21.34 9.87
C LEU A 58 17.87 22.67 9.89
N LEU A 59 17.15 23.79 10.05
CA LEU A 59 17.70 25.14 10.10
C LEU A 59 18.75 25.28 11.21
N SER A 60 19.94 25.73 10.85
CA SER A 60 21.04 25.96 11.78
C SER A 60 20.75 27.10 12.76
N LYS A 61 19.84 28.00 12.38
CA LYS A 61 19.34 29.11 13.23
C LYS A 61 17.99 28.79 13.90
N GLY A 62 17.51 27.55 13.77
CA GLY A 62 16.36 27.09 14.53
C GLY A 62 16.64 27.05 16.03
N ASP A 63 15.58 26.95 16.83
CA ASP A 63 15.63 26.83 18.28
C ASP A 63 16.40 25.59 18.77
N TYR A 64 16.40 24.51 17.99
CA TYR A 64 17.16 23.30 18.28
C TYR A 64 17.68 22.62 16.99
N PRO A 65 18.84 23.04 16.45
CA PRO A 65 19.39 22.48 15.20
C PRO A 65 19.85 21.02 15.35
N TYR A 66 19.49 20.14 14.40
CA TYR A 66 19.87 18.73 14.42
C TYR A 66 21.40 18.53 14.40
N THR A 67 22.11 19.35 13.63
CA THR A 67 23.57 19.30 13.47
C THR A 67 24.34 19.64 14.74
N ALA A 68 23.68 20.20 15.75
CA ALA A 68 24.27 20.45 17.08
C ALA A 68 24.15 19.25 18.04
N THR A 69 23.45 18.18 17.64
CA THR A 69 23.15 17.05 18.53
C THR A 69 24.25 15.98 18.55
N PRO A 70 24.37 15.19 19.63
CA PRO A 70 25.24 14.01 19.64
C PRO A 70 24.84 12.96 18.59
N ALA A 71 23.54 12.79 18.33
CA ALA A 71 23.04 11.82 17.36
C ALA A 71 23.52 12.12 15.93
N TYR A 72 23.64 13.39 15.56
CA TYR A 72 24.23 13.79 14.28
C TYR A 72 25.68 13.28 14.14
N ARG A 73 26.52 13.47 15.16
CA ARG A 73 27.90 12.97 15.14
C ARG A 73 27.94 11.45 15.07
N GLN A 74 27.12 10.77 15.87
CA GLN A 74 27.02 9.31 15.85
C GLN A 74 26.55 8.76 14.50
N ALA A 75 25.68 9.47 13.79
CA ALA A 75 25.24 9.09 12.44
C ALA A 75 26.38 9.15 11.42
N LEU A 76 27.29 10.13 11.54
CA LEU A 76 28.49 10.23 10.70
C LEU A 76 29.52 9.15 11.07
N ASP A 77 29.78 8.96 12.37
CA ASP A 77 30.73 7.97 12.90
C ASP A 77 30.32 6.53 12.54
N PHE A 78 29.03 6.28 12.33
CA PHE A 78 28.52 4.97 11.96
C PHE A 78 29.00 4.49 10.59
N GLN A 79 29.42 5.42 9.71
CA GLN A 79 29.81 5.14 8.33
C GLN A 79 28.72 4.31 7.60
N PRO A 80 27.49 4.86 7.47
CA PRO A 80 26.38 4.13 6.87
C PRO A 80 26.62 3.86 5.39
N ASP A 81 26.05 2.76 4.88
CA ASP A 81 25.93 2.50 3.45
C ASP A 81 24.69 3.20 2.86
N ILE A 82 23.67 3.44 3.70
CA ILE A 82 22.42 4.13 3.34
C ILE A 82 22.06 5.16 4.42
N VAL A 83 21.70 6.38 4.01
CA VAL A 83 21.22 7.44 4.92
C VAL A 83 19.81 7.86 4.51
N LEU A 84 18.86 7.73 5.43
CA LEU A 84 17.50 8.22 5.29
C LEU A 84 17.36 9.55 6.04
N ILE A 85 17.03 10.64 5.34
CA ILE A 85 16.93 11.97 5.96
C ILE A 85 15.46 12.44 5.98
N LYS A 86 14.91 12.69 7.18
CA LYS A 86 13.53 13.18 7.38
C LYS A 86 13.44 14.32 8.40
N LEU A 87 13.84 15.52 7.99
CA LEU A 87 13.78 16.78 8.76
C LEU A 87 12.90 17.82 8.05
N GLY A 88 12.61 18.94 8.74
CA GLY A 88 11.83 20.06 8.18
C GLY A 88 10.50 20.36 8.87
N THR A 89 9.92 19.40 9.59
CA THR A 89 8.62 19.60 10.26
C THR A 89 8.68 20.68 11.35
N ASN A 90 9.69 20.63 12.24
CA ASN A 90 9.85 21.60 13.34
C ASN A 90 10.29 22.98 12.86
N ASP A 91 10.90 23.06 11.68
CA ASP A 91 11.32 24.30 11.05
C ASP A 91 10.11 25.21 10.77
N THR A 92 8.93 24.61 10.55
CA THR A 92 7.69 25.34 10.28
C THR A 92 7.12 26.12 11.47
N LYS A 93 7.62 25.90 12.69
CA LYS A 93 7.23 26.68 13.87
C LYS A 93 7.51 28.17 13.66
N PRO A 94 6.65 29.10 14.12
CA PRO A 94 6.81 30.54 13.86
C PRO A 94 8.19 31.10 14.21
N GLN A 95 8.77 30.67 15.34
CA GLN A 95 10.09 31.15 15.76
C GLN A 95 11.23 30.70 14.83
N ASN A 96 11.11 29.54 14.19
CA ASN A 96 12.12 28.98 13.30
C ASN A 96 11.91 29.45 11.86
N TRP A 97 10.65 29.54 11.42
CA TRP A 97 10.29 29.85 10.05
C TRP A 97 10.71 31.26 9.58
N ARG A 98 11.05 32.17 10.51
CA ARG A 98 11.69 33.45 10.16
C ARG A 98 12.99 33.27 9.36
N PHE A 99 13.64 32.10 9.47
CA PHE A 99 14.87 31.74 8.75
C PHE A 99 14.64 30.81 7.55
N HIS A 100 13.39 30.62 7.08
CA HIS A 100 13.06 29.65 6.03
C HIS A 100 13.87 29.82 4.72
N HIS A 101 14.34 31.03 4.41
CA HIS A 101 15.17 31.30 3.24
C HIS A 101 16.55 30.59 3.28
N GLU A 102 17.00 30.15 4.46
CA GLU A 102 18.24 29.37 4.64
C GLU A 102 18.00 27.84 4.54
N PHE A 103 16.74 27.40 4.47
CA PHE A 103 16.37 25.99 4.56
C PHE A 103 17.08 25.11 3.52
N GLU A 104 17.04 25.49 2.24
CA GLU A 104 17.72 24.73 1.17
C GLU A 104 19.24 24.69 1.37
N ALA A 105 19.85 25.81 1.76
CA ALA A 105 21.29 25.90 1.96
C ALA A 105 21.76 25.04 3.15
N ASP A 106 20.99 25.02 4.23
CA ASP A 106 21.30 24.20 5.40
C ASP A 106 21.03 22.71 5.15
N TYR A 107 20.01 22.37 4.36
CA TYR A 107 19.83 21.00 3.87
C TYR A 107 21.02 20.55 3.05
N GLN A 108 21.48 21.39 2.12
CA GLN A 108 22.61 21.10 1.25
C GLN A 108 23.87 20.79 2.07
N LYS A 109 24.17 21.59 3.11
CA LYS A 109 25.29 21.32 4.02
C LYS A 109 25.16 19.96 4.69
N LEU A 110 23.97 19.60 5.20
CA LEU A 110 23.75 18.30 5.82
C LEU A 110 24.00 17.14 4.84
N ILE A 111 23.53 17.27 3.59
CA ILE A 111 23.76 16.28 2.53
C ILE A 111 25.26 16.12 2.26
N GLU A 112 26.00 17.22 2.14
CA GLU A 112 27.44 17.21 1.88
C GLU A 112 28.23 16.50 2.98
N GLN A 113 27.80 16.63 4.24
CA GLN A 113 28.44 15.94 5.37
C GLN A 113 28.34 14.42 5.24
N PHE A 114 27.20 13.89 4.79
CA PHE A 114 27.05 12.47 4.52
C PHE A 114 27.74 12.03 3.23
N ARG A 115 27.70 12.84 2.16
CA ARG A 115 28.38 12.53 0.88
C ARG A 115 29.89 12.39 1.03
N ASN A 116 30.48 13.16 1.94
CA ASN A 116 31.92 13.19 2.16
C ASN A 116 32.43 12.10 3.13
N LEU A 117 31.55 11.18 3.59
CA LEU A 117 31.98 10.04 4.39
C LEU A 117 32.71 9.01 3.52
N ASP A 118 33.69 8.32 4.10
CA ASP A 118 34.45 7.26 3.42
C ASP A 118 33.57 6.09 2.97
N SER A 119 32.42 5.88 3.62
CA SER A 119 31.44 4.87 3.21
C SER A 119 30.67 5.20 1.93
N HIS A 120 30.72 6.44 1.43
CA HIS A 120 30.02 6.92 0.23
C HIS A 120 28.53 6.50 0.21
N PRO A 121 27.73 6.89 1.22
CA PRO A 121 26.38 6.38 1.40
C PRO A 121 25.46 6.71 0.22
N ARG A 122 24.52 5.79 -0.06
CA ARG A 122 23.28 6.08 -0.79
C ARG A 122 22.41 6.98 0.09
N ILE A 123 22.17 8.22 -0.33
CA ILE A 123 21.36 9.19 0.42
C ILE A 123 19.95 9.24 -0.17
N ILE A 124 18.94 9.00 0.67
CA ILE A 124 17.53 9.01 0.29
C ILE A 124 16.80 10.05 1.15
N LEU A 125 16.13 11.00 0.50
CA LEU A 125 15.33 12.01 1.20
C LEU A 125 13.92 11.48 1.42
N LEU A 126 13.44 11.55 2.66
CA LEU A 126 12.08 11.18 2.99
C LEU A 126 11.24 12.46 3.09
N VAL A 127 10.24 12.59 2.22
CA VAL A 127 9.24 13.67 2.34
C VAL A 127 8.50 13.47 3.68
N PRO A 128 8.26 14.53 4.47
CA PRO A 128 7.52 14.40 5.73
C PRO A 128 6.13 13.76 5.53
N VAL A 129 5.71 12.95 6.50
CA VAL A 129 4.30 12.51 6.59
C VAL A 129 3.37 13.71 6.76
N ARG A 130 2.11 13.58 6.35
CA ARG A 130 1.10 14.64 6.54
C ARG A 130 0.93 14.96 8.03
N CYS A 131 0.90 16.25 8.32
CA CYS A 131 0.57 16.80 9.64
C CYS A 131 -0.92 17.17 9.65
N PHE A 132 -1.62 16.82 10.73
CA PHE A 132 -3.07 17.02 10.90
C PHE A 132 -3.42 17.96 12.05
N LEU A 133 -2.42 18.65 12.62
CA LEU A 133 -2.64 19.70 13.61
C LEU A 133 -3.61 20.74 13.05
N THR A 134 -4.50 21.22 13.91
CA THR A 134 -5.50 22.24 13.55
C THR A 134 -5.17 23.60 14.12
N ASP A 135 -4.26 23.68 15.09
CA ASP A 135 -3.73 24.95 15.58
C ASP A 135 -2.56 25.41 14.70
N GLU A 136 -2.47 26.71 14.47
CA GLU A 136 -1.37 27.32 13.70
C GLU A 136 -0.31 27.95 14.61
N THR A 137 -0.35 27.67 15.92
CA THR A 137 0.53 28.30 16.90
C THR A 137 1.90 27.63 16.99
N SER A 138 2.00 26.41 16.46
CA SER A 138 3.21 25.57 16.49
C SER A 138 3.61 25.13 15.08
N ILE A 139 3.75 23.83 14.83
CA ILE A 139 4.06 23.24 13.53
C ILE A 139 2.89 23.49 12.57
N SER A 140 3.18 23.95 11.36
CA SER A 140 2.15 24.35 10.38
C SER A 140 1.99 23.30 9.28
N PRO A 141 0.84 22.61 9.18
CA PRO A 141 0.51 21.72 8.06
C PRO A 141 0.64 22.39 6.69
N LEU A 142 0.23 23.67 6.60
CA LEU A 142 0.26 24.45 5.36
C LEU A 142 1.70 24.69 4.88
N ARG A 143 2.60 25.08 5.79
CA ARG A 143 4.03 25.26 5.46
C ARG A 143 4.70 23.94 5.10
N ILE A 144 4.30 22.83 5.72
CA ILE A 144 4.82 21.51 5.35
C ILE A 144 4.43 21.19 3.89
N SER A 145 3.16 21.37 3.54
CA SER A 145 2.63 20.98 2.23
C SER A 145 3.07 21.90 1.09
N GLN A 146 3.13 23.21 1.34
CA GLN A 146 3.38 24.24 0.34
C GLN A 146 4.84 24.70 0.27
N SER A 147 5.67 24.40 1.27
CA SER A 147 7.05 24.91 1.31
C SER A 147 8.08 23.82 1.58
N VAL A 148 7.97 23.09 2.70
CA VAL A 148 8.97 22.07 3.06
C VAL A 148 9.00 20.94 2.05
N ARG A 149 7.85 20.37 1.68
CA ARG A 149 7.79 19.28 0.69
C ARG A 149 8.36 19.70 -0.68
N PRO A 150 7.91 20.81 -1.32
CA PRO A 150 8.52 21.27 -2.56
C PRO A 150 10.02 21.55 -2.47
N ALA A 151 10.50 22.08 -1.33
CA ALA A 151 11.93 22.30 -1.13
C ALA A 151 12.71 20.96 -1.10
N VAL A 152 12.22 19.95 -0.39
CA VAL A 152 12.84 18.61 -0.34
C VAL A 152 12.86 17.95 -1.74
N GLU A 153 11.76 18.05 -2.48
CA GLU A 153 11.67 17.59 -3.87
C GLU A 153 12.71 18.31 -4.75
N GLN A 154 12.82 19.64 -4.62
CA GLN A 154 13.79 20.43 -5.37
C GLN A 154 15.23 20.10 -5.03
N ILE A 155 15.54 19.88 -3.75
CA ILE A 155 16.88 19.49 -3.28
C ILE A 155 17.25 18.11 -3.83
N ALA A 156 16.32 17.14 -3.76
CA ALA A 156 16.54 15.79 -4.30
C ALA A 156 16.91 15.85 -5.79
N TRP A 157 16.09 16.56 -6.59
CA TRP A 157 16.31 16.70 -8.02
C TRP A 157 17.63 17.44 -8.36
N LYS A 158 17.90 18.59 -7.74
CA LYS A 158 19.15 19.37 -7.96
C LYS A 158 20.40 18.53 -7.69
N ASN A 159 20.32 17.63 -6.71
CA ASN A 159 21.43 16.81 -6.27
C ASN A 159 21.46 15.42 -6.92
N GLY A 160 20.47 15.04 -7.73
CA GLY A 160 20.33 13.68 -8.26
C GLY A 160 20.17 12.62 -7.16
N LEU A 161 19.54 12.96 -6.03
CA LEU A 161 19.32 12.06 -4.89
C LEU A 161 17.95 11.41 -4.96
N GLU A 162 17.90 10.18 -4.50
CA GLU A 162 16.65 9.45 -4.36
C GLU A 162 15.70 10.12 -3.36
N ILE A 163 14.41 9.95 -3.58
CA ILE A 163 13.35 10.51 -2.75
C ILE A 163 12.21 9.50 -2.57
N LEU A 164 11.62 9.48 -1.37
CA LEU A 164 10.45 8.68 -1.06
C LEU A 164 9.36 9.54 -0.43
N ASN A 165 8.15 9.48 -0.98
CA ASN A 165 7.04 10.34 -0.61
C ASN A 165 6.16 9.70 0.47
N LEU A 166 6.40 10.06 1.74
CA LEU A 166 5.56 9.59 2.86
C LEU A 166 4.34 10.49 3.12
N TYR A 167 4.17 11.59 2.39
CA TYR A 167 3.14 12.58 2.66
C TYR A 167 1.73 12.02 2.45
N SER A 168 1.53 11.25 1.38
CA SER A 168 0.25 10.63 1.01
C SER A 168 -0.09 9.35 1.79
N LEU A 169 0.85 8.85 2.62
CA LEU A 169 0.75 7.55 3.27
C LEU A 169 -0.49 7.39 4.18
N PHE A 170 -0.91 8.47 4.83
CA PHE A 170 -2.06 8.48 5.75
C PHE A 170 -3.30 9.14 5.15
N GLY A 171 -3.31 9.42 3.85
CA GLY A 171 -4.41 10.11 3.18
C GLY A 171 -4.63 11.53 3.70
N ASP A 172 -5.84 12.04 3.51
CA ASP A 172 -6.21 13.43 3.87
C ASP A 172 -7.08 13.53 5.11
N ASN A 173 -7.70 12.41 5.51
CA ASN A 173 -8.52 12.35 6.71
C ASN A 173 -7.67 11.96 7.91
N TRP A 174 -7.83 12.68 9.01
CA TRP A 174 -7.15 12.34 10.25
C TRP A 174 -7.74 11.06 10.87
N GLU A 175 -6.89 10.07 11.09
CA GLU A 175 -7.23 8.85 11.78
C GLU A 175 -6.43 8.76 13.09
N SER A 176 -7.12 8.80 14.24
CA SER A 176 -6.48 8.84 15.56
C SER A 176 -5.63 7.60 15.86
N HIS A 177 -5.97 6.43 15.32
CA HIS A 177 -5.19 5.22 15.50
C HIS A 177 -3.86 5.23 14.73
N LEU A 178 -3.73 6.06 13.68
CA LEU A 178 -2.47 6.25 12.93
C LEU A 178 -1.68 7.44 13.45
N MET A 179 -2.36 8.53 13.83
CA MET A 179 -1.76 9.81 14.24
C MET A 179 -2.44 10.32 15.52
N PRO A 180 -2.17 9.73 16.71
CA PRO A 180 -2.96 9.97 17.93
C PRO A 180 -3.04 11.42 18.37
N ASP A 181 -1.95 12.17 18.19
CA ASP A 181 -1.85 13.60 18.54
C ASP A 181 -1.85 14.50 17.30
N ARG A 182 -2.27 13.97 16.14
CA ARG A 182 -2.31 14.66 14.84
C ARG A 182 -0.93 15.06 14.26
N LEU A 183 0.18 14.68 14.89
CA LEU A 183 1.54 15.02 14.46
C LEU A 183 2.49 13.81 14.41
N HIS A 184 2.47 12.98 15.44
CA HIS A 184 3.33 11.82 15.59
C HIS A 184 2.57 10.55 15.20
N PRO A 185 3.16 9.68 14.37
CA PRO A 185 2.60 8.37 14.10
C PRO A 185 2.51 7.51 15.36
N SER A 186 1.44 6.71 15.48
CA SER A 186 1.40 5.58 16.40
C SER A 186 2.37 4.48 15.96
N ALA A 187 2.51 3.41 16.74
CA ALA A 187 3.26 2.22 16.31
C ALA A 187 2.73 1.63 14.99
N ILE A 188 1.41 1.66 14.75
CA ILE A 188 0.79 1.22 13.50
C ILE A 188 1.17 2.15 12.34
N GLY A 189 1.11 3.47 12.56
CA GLY A 189 1.52 4.47 11.56
C GLY A 189 3.02 4.35 11.22
N ALA A 190 3.86 4.16 12.24
CA ALA A 190 5.28 3.89 12.08
C ALA A 190 5.58 2.60 11.30
N GLY A 191 4.75 1.56 11.48
CA GLY A 191 4.86 0.33 10.70
C GLY A 191 4.53 0.51 9.22
N ARG A 192 3.52 1.32 8.89
CA ARG A 192 3.25 1.69 7.49
C ARG A 192 4.43 2.43 6.86
N MET A 193 5.09 3.31 7.62
CA MET A 193 6.31 3.98 7.15
C MET A 193 7.44 2.95 6.92
N ALA A 194 7.68 2.08 7.89
CA ALA A 194 8.71 1.05 7.82
C ALA A 194 8.50 0.10 6.63
N GLN A 195 7.25 -0.30 6.36
CA GLN A 195 6.89 -1.12 5.21
C GLN A 195 7.24 -0.44 3.88
N VAL A 196 6.80 0.82 3.68
CA VAL A 196 7.05 1.55 2.42
C VAL A 196 8.56 1.77 2.20
N ILE A 197 9.28 2.17 3.25
CA ILE A 197 10.73 2.35 3.19
C ILE A 197 11.43 1.01 2.93
N GLY A 198 11.04 -0.04 3.67
CA GLY A 198 11.66 -1.36 3.58
C GLY A 198 11.43 -2.00 2.21
N ALA A 199 10.22 -1.91 1.67
CA ALA A 199 9.89 -2.37 0.33
C ALA A 199 10.75 -1.65 -0.72
N TYR A 200 10.88 -0.32 -0.62
CA TYR A 200 11.73 0.47 -1.52
C TYR A 200 13.22 0.06 -1.43
N LEU A 201 13.75 -0.15 -0.23
CA LEU A 201 15.15 -0.55 -0.04
C LEU A 201 15.44 -1.96 -0.55
N LYS A 202 14.47 -2.88 -0.45
CA LYS A 202 14.59 -4.26 -0.97
C LYS A 202 14.45 -4.36 -2.49
N GLN A 203 14.01 -3.29 -3.17
CA GLN A 203 14.02 -3.28 -4.64
C GLN A 203 15.47 -3.34 -5.14
N ALA A 204 15.91 -4.51 -5.57
CA ALA A 204 17.19 -4.72 -6.23
C ALA A 204 17.13 -4.30 -7.71
N TYR A 205 16.62 -3.10 -7.97
CA TYR A 205 16.41 -2.60 -9.32
C TYR A 205 17.71 -2.10 -9.96
N ALA A 206 17.80 -2.28 -11.28
CA ALA A 206 18.94 -1.82 -12.05
C ALA A 206 18.95 -0.29 -12.10
N THR A 207 20.13 0.30 -12.26
CA THR A 207 20.28 1.73 -12.51
C THR A 207 19.48 2.13 -13.76
N CYS A 208 18.75 3.23 -13.65
CA CYS A 208 17.94 3.73 -14.76
C CYS A 208 18.81 4.44 -15.81
N HIS A 209 18.69 3.99 -17.07
CA HIS A 209 19.43 4.48 -18.24
C HIS A 209 18.58 5.29 -19.22
N THR A 210 17.43 5.83 -18.78
CA THR A 210 16.53 6.61 -19.65
C THR A 210 17.22 7.79 -20.31
N GLN A 211 18.11 8.48 -19.59
CA GLN A 211 18.86 9.63 -20.11
C GLN A 211 19.71 9.32 -21.36
N ASP A 212 20.07 8.06 -21.58
CA ASP A 212 20.94 7.63 -22.68
C ASP A 212 20.16 7.42 -23.99
N MET A 213 18.83 7.61 -23.97
CA MET A 213 17.98 7.40 -25.15
C MET A 213 18.23 8.45 -26.23
N PRO A 214 18.40 8.07 -27.51
CA PRO A 214 18.77 9.00 -28.58
C PRO A 214 17.83 10.20 -28.76
N PHE A 215 16.52 10.02 -28.54
CA PHE A 215 15.53 11.10 -28.70
C PHE A 215 15.51 12.09 -27.52
N LEU A 216 16.27 11.83 -26.46
CA LEU A 216 16.39 12.71 -25.29
C LEU A 216 17.68 13.53 -25.25
N LYS A 217 18.58 13.35 -26.23
CA LYS A 217 19.91 13.99 -26.24
C LYS A 217 19.88 15.51 -26.00
N ASP A 218 18.87 16.19 -26.56
CA ASP A 218 18.69 17.64 -26.45
C ASP A 218 17.41 18.02 -25.68
N ALA A 219 16.85 17.07 -24.92
CA ALA A 219 15.61 17.29 -24.17
C ALA A 219 15.87 18.15 -22.94
N ALA A 220 14.98 19.13 -22.69
CA ALA A 220 15.04 19.95 -21.49
C ALA A 220 14.64 19.12 -20.27
N THR A 221 15.44 19.15 -19.20
CA THR A 221 15.11 18.45 -17.96
C THR A 221 14.21 19.30 -17.06
N PHE A 222 13.32 18.66 -16.32
CA PHE A 222 12.50 19.30 -15.30
C PHE A 222 12.41 18.46 -14.02
N ASN A 223 12.03 19.11 -12.92
CA ASN A 223 11.75 18.47 -11.64
C ASN A 223 10.29 17.98 -11.61
N PHE A 224 10.09 16.67 -11.46
CA PHE A 224 8.79 16.07 -11.21
C PHE A 224 8.78 15.47 -9.79
N HIS A 225 8.47 16.29 -8.79
CA HIS A 225 8.41 15.85 -7.39
C HIS A 225 9.68 15.12 -6.90
N GLY A 226 10.85 15.66 -7.26
CA GLY A 226 12.15 15.09 -6.95
C GLY A 226 12.66 14.09 -7.97
N TYR A 227 11.87 13.70 -8.97
CA TYR A 227 12.30 12.85 -10.07
C TYR A 227 12.71 13.67 -11.29
N CYS A 228 13.65 13.14 -12.07
CA CYS A 228 14.10 13.78 -13.30
C CYS A 228 13.15 13.47 -14.46
N GLY A 229 12.52 14.52 -15.01
CA GLY A 229 11.72 14.47 -16.22
C GLY A 229 12.43 15.10 -17.42
N TYR A 230 12.00 14.72 -18.63
CA TYR A 230 12.50 15.24 -19.90
C TYR A 230 11.36 15.71 -20.78
N ASP A 231 11.49 16.92 -21.32
CA ASP A 231 10.64 17.52 -22.32
C ASP A 231 11.25 17.33 -23.71
N PHE A 232 10.53 16.65 -24.60
CA PHE A 232 11.01 16.37 -25.96
C PHE A 232 9.88 16.47 -26.99
N ARG A 233 10.26 16.53 -28.28
CA ARG A 233 9.30 16.53 -29.39
C ARG A 233 9.38 15.23 -30.17
N PHE A 234 8.23 14.65 -30.47
CA PHE A 234 8.10 13.49 -31.35
C PHE A 234 7.12 13.82 -32.47
N GLU A 235 7.58 13.81 -33.72
CA GLU A 235 6.77 14.20 -34.89
C GLU A 235 6.08 15.57 -34.72
N GLY A 236 6.77 16.53 -34.12
CA GLY A 236 6.25 17.87 -33.83
C GLY A 236 5.29 17.94 -32.62
N VAL A 237 4.97 16.82 -31.97
CA VAL A 237 4.11 16.75 -30.78
C VAL A 237 4.94 16.88 -29.51
N ASN A 238 4.40 17.57 -28.50
CA ASN A 238 5.02 17.66 -27.18
C ASN A 238 4.88 16.32 -26.44
N CYS A 239 6.00 15.79 -25.95
CA CYS A 239 6.07 14.57 -25.17
C CYS A 239 6.88 14.78 -23.90
N LYS A 240 6.56 13.99 -22.88
CA LYS A 240 7.31 13.97 -21.62
C LYS A 240 7.60 12.54 -21.20
N ILE A 241 8.72 12.36 -20.51
CA ILE A 241 9.08 11.13 -19.81
C ILE A 241 9.71 11.47 -18.47
N VAL A 242 9.24 10.84 -17.40
CA VAL A 242 9.86 10.90 -16.07
C VAL A 242 10.45 9.54 -15.76
N LYS A 243 11.71 9.53 -15.32
CA LYS A 243 12.43 8.30 -15.01
C LYS A 243 12.40 7.98 -13.51
N PRO A 244 12.28 6.70 -13.13
CA PRO A 244 12.51 6.29 -11.75
C PRO A 244 14.02 6.29 -11.43
N TYR A 245 14.37 6.20 -10.15
CA TYR A 245 15.77 6.06 -9.72
C TYR A 245 16.30 4.64 -10.01
N GLY A 246 15.54 3.62 -9.61
CA GLY A 246 15.75 2.22 -9.99
C GLY A 246 14.70 1.78 -11.02
N GLU A 247 15.13 1.05 -12.05
CA GLU A 247 14.24 0.55 -13.10
C GLU A 247 13.72 -0.85 -12.77
N ALA A 248 12.39 -1.00 -12.68
CA ALA A 248 11.79 -2.30 -12.44
C ALA A 248 11.96 -3.24 -13.65
N PRO A 249 11.99 -4.57 -13.45
CA PRO A 249 12.20 -5.54 -14.52
C PRO A 249 11.27 -5.33 -15.72
N GLY A 250 11.86 -5.22 -16.91
CA GLY A 250 11.13 -5.08 -18.17
C GLY A 250 10.69 -3.66 -18.52
N LYS A 251 11.15 -2.63 -17.79
CA LYS A 251 10.84 -1.20 -18.04
C LYS A 251 9.33 -0.95 -18.12
N PRO A 252 8.58 -1.23 -17.04
CA PRO A 252 7.14 -0.97 -17.02
C PRO A 252 6.89 0.55 -17.11
N TRP A 253 5.80 0.93 -17.77
CA TRP A 253 5.52 2.33 -18.02
C TRP A 253 4.02 2.63 -18.08
N VAL A 254 3.72 3.88 -17.75
CA VAL A 254 2.38 4.47 -17.80
C VAL A 254 2.35 5.49 -18.93
N ILE A 255 1.28 5.51 -19.71
CA ILE A 255 0.93 6.67 -20.53
C ILE A 255 -0.23 7.42 -19.88
N ARG A 256 0.06 8.62 -19.39
CA ARG A 256 -0.89 9.55 -18.82
C ARG A 256 -1.56 10.34 -19.93
N ALA A 257 -2.89 10.31 -20.00
CA ALA A 257 -3.62 10.88 -21.12
C ALA A 257 -3.69 12.41 -21.11
N ARG A 258 -3.96 13.00 -19.94
CA ARG A 258 -4.32 14.43 -19.78
C ARG A 258 -3.84 14.95 -18.42
N PHE A 259 -3.96 16.27 -18.24
CA PHE A 259 -3.72 16.96 -16.95
C PHE A 259 -2.35 16.61 -16.34
N TRP A 260 -1.27 16.87 -17.08
CA TRP A 260 0.09 16.56 -16.62
C TRP A 260 0.37 17.20 -15.25
N GLY A 261 0.83 16.39 -14.28
CA GLY A 261 1.18 16.83 -12.93
C GLY A 261 -0.01 17.15 -12.00
N HIS A 262 -1.25 16.96 -12.44
CA HIS A 262 -2.43 17.12 -11.57
C HIS A 262 -2.68 15.82 -10.78
N GLU A 263 -2.88 15.92 -9.46
CA GLU A 263 -3.07 14.74 -8.57
C GLU A 263 -2.01 13.63 -8.79
N PRO A 264 -0.71 13.95 -8.66
CA PRO A 264 0.39 13.09 -9.12
C PRO A 264 0.74 11.95 -8.15
N GLN A 265 0.03 11.79 -7.03
CA GLN A 265 0.39 10.81 -6.01
C GLN A 265 0.49 9.37 -6.55
N THR A 266 -0.33 8.98 -7.51
CA THR A 266 -0.22 7.67 -8.18
C THR A 266 1.04 7.60 -9.03
N ASP A 267 1.33 8.63 -9.82
CA ASP A 267 2.54 8.72 -10.66
C ASP A 267 3.82 8.63 -9.83
N ILE A 268 3.86 9.36 -8.72
CA ILE A 268 5.00 9.37 -7.79
C ILE A 268 5.20 7.99 -7.17
N ALA A 269 4.14 7.36 -6.66
CA ALA A 269 4.24 6.03 -6.09
C ALA A 269 4.67 4.96 -7.14
N LEU A 270 4.23 5.08 -8.39
CA LEU A 270 4.69 4.18 -9.45
C LEU A 270 6.18 4.40 -9.81
N LEU A 271 6.68 5.64 -9.76
CA LEU A 271 8.11 5.93 -9.88
C LEU A 271 8.93 5.27 -8.76
N GLU A 272 8.40 5.27 -7.53
CA GLU A 272 8.98 4.57 -6.38
C GLU A 272 8.97 3.04 -6.54
N HIS A 273 8.11 2.51 -7.42
CA HIS A 273 8.08 1.11 -7.82
C HIS A 273 8.80 0.83 -9.14
N GLY A 274 9.56 1.79 -9.66
CA GLY A 274 10.43 1.62 -10.83
C GLY A 274 9.73 1.72 -12.18
N PHE A 275 8.57 2.36 -12.25
CA PHE A 275 7.85 2.66 -13.49
C PHE A 275 8.31 3.99 -14.10
N HIS A 276 8.19 4.11 -15.42
CA HIS A 276 8.31 5.40 -16.11
C HIS A 276 6.94 6.01 -16.34
N ILE A 277 6.84 7.33 -16.14
CA ILE A 277 5.61 8.09 -16.39
C ILE A 277 5.78 8.86 -17.69
N MET A 278 4.89 8.63 -18.66
CA MET A 278 5.00 9.20 -19.99
C MET A 278 3.76 10.00 -20.36
N TYR A 279 3.98 10.96 -21.25
CA TYR A 279 2.92 11.77 -21.84
C TYR A 279 3.19 11.98 -23.32
N CYS A 280 2.17 11.77 -24.14
CA CYS A 280 2.18 12.12 -25.56
C CYS A 280 0.94 12.96 -25.83
N ASP A 281 1.15 14.23 -26.20
CA ASP A 281 0.09 15.21 -26.29
C ASP A 281 -0.98 14.83 -27.33
N VAL A 282 -2.20 14.68 -26.83
CA VAL A 282 -3.45 14.46 -27.56
C VAL A 282 -4.53 15.44 -27.09
N THR A 283 -4.11 16.60 -26.58
CA THR A 283 -5.00 17.72 -26.23
C THR A 283 -5.93 18.04 -27.38
N ASP A 284 -7.21 18.26 -27.06
CA ASP A 284 -8.26 18.62 -28.01
C ASP A 284 -8.51 17.62 -29.14
N MET A 285 -8.02 16.38 -29.01
CA MET A 285 -8.30 15.32 -29.98
C MET A 285 -9.41 14.36 -29.52
N TYR A 286 -9.89 14.46 -28.27
CA TYR A 286 -11.08 13.77 -27.73
C TYR A 286 -11.14 12.26 -28.01
N GLY A 287 -9.99 11.57 -28.09
CA GLY A 287 -9.93 10.15 -28.40
C GLY A 287 -10.22 9.79 -29.87
N SER A 288 -10.20 10.76 -30.79
CA SER A 288 -10.50 10.55 -32.20
C SER A 288 -9.55 9.55 -32.88
N PRO A 289 -9.89 9.04 -34.09
CA PRO A 289 -9.02 8.12 -34.81
C PRO A 289 -7.58 8.64 -35.03
N GLU A 290 -7.39 9.96 -35.19
CA GLU A 290 -6.03 10.53 -35.31
C GLU A 290 -5.28 10.52 -33.97
N ALA A 291 -5.97 10.71 -32.84
CA ALA A 291 -5.36 10.58 -31.52
C ALA A 291 -4.85 9.15 -31.28
N VAL A 292 -5.65 8.16 -31.67
CA VAL A 292 -5.27 6.74 -31.59
C VAL A 292 -4.08 6.43 -32.51
N LYS A 293 -4.07 6.94 -33.75
CA LYS A 293 -2.93 6.80 -34.67
C LYS A 293 -1.65 7.44 -34.08
N ARG A 294 -1.75 8.60 -33.46
CA ARG A 294 -0.62 9.27 -32.79
C ARG A 294 -0.06 8.40 -31.66
N TRP A 295 -0.90 7.90 -30.76
CA TRP A 295 -0.47 6.99 -29.70
C TRP A 295 0.09 5.66 -30.23
N ASN A 296 -0.40 5.14 -31.35
CA ASN A 296 0.21 3.98 -32.01
C ASN A 296 1.68 4.24 -32.44
N ARG A 297 1.97 5.43 -32.98
CA ARG A 297 3.32 5.84 -33.38
C ARG A 297 4.22 6.03 -32.16
N PHE A 298 3.72 6.72 -31.14
CA PHE A 298 4.44 6.91 -29.87
C PHE A 298 4.75 5.58 -29.17
N TYR A 299 3.75 4.71 -29.00
CA TYR A 299 3.95 3.37 -28.43
C TYR A 299 5.01 2.57 -29.18
N LYS A 300 5.00 2.59 -30.52
CA LYS A 300 5.99 1.88 -31.34
C LYS A 300 7.40 2.41 -31.09
N MET A 301 7.56 3.72 -30.94
CA MET A 301 8.85 4.34 -30.59
C MET A 301 9.32 3.87 -29.21
N MET A 302 8.44 3.89 -28.20
CA MET A 302 8.79 3.48 -26.83
C MET A 302 9.18 2.00 -26.77
N VAL A 303 8.38 1.09 -27.32
CA VAL A 303 8.72 -0.34 -27.33
C VAL A 303 10.04 -0.62 -28.06
N LYS A 304 10.39 0.17 -29.08
CA LYS A 304 11.69 0.06 -29.76
C LYS A 304 12.88 0.38 -28.83
N GLN A 305 12.68 1.18 -27.77
CA GLN A 305 13.70 1.44 -26.74
C GLN A 305 13.72 0.39 -25.60
N GLY A 306 12.98 -0.71 -25.75
CA GLY A 306 12.94 -1.79 -24.77
C GLY A 306 11.92 -1.60 -23.66
N PHE A 307 11.01 -0.63 -23.77
CA PHE A 307 9.87 -0.52 -22.86
C PHE A 307 8.91 -1.71 -23.00
N ARG A 308 8.30 -2.12 -21.88
CA ARG A 308 7.37 -3.26 -21.86
C ARG A 308 6.30 -3.15 -22.93
N ARG A 309 5.98 -4.27 -23.60
CA ARG A 309 4.93 -4.30 -24.64
C ARG A 309 3.52 -4.03 -24.09
N GLN A 310 3.24 -4.41 -22.85
CA GLN A 310 1.99 -4.08 -22.19
C GLN A 310 2.16 -2.79 -21.39
N VAL A 311 1.46 -1.73 -21.80
CA VAL A 311 1.49 -0.41 -21.16
C VAL A 311 0.30 -0.24 -20.21
N VAL A 312 0.51 0.51 -19.13
CA VAL A 312 -0.57 0.96 -18.24
C VAL A 312 -1.16 2.24 -18.80
N LEU A 313 -2.49 2.29 -18.94
CA LEU A 313 -3.18 3.51 -19.40
C LEU A 313 -3.78 4.24 -18.20
N GLU A 314 -3.48 5.52 -18.06
CA GLU A 314 -4.06 6.40 -17.05
C GLU A 314 -4.89 7.50 -17.72
N GLY A 315 -6.18 7.56 -17.40
CA GLY A 315 -7.11 8.53 -17.99
C GLY A 315 -8.04 9.18 -16.97
N MET A 316 -7.89 10.49 -16.77
CA MET A 316 -8.80 11.27 -15.92
C MET A 316 -9.76 12.11 -16.75
N SER A 317 -11.03 12.21 -16.35
CA SER A 317 -12.06 13.01 -17.03
C SER A 317 -12.10 12.70 -18.53
N ARG A 318 -12.00 13.72 -19.41
CA ARG A 318 -11.92 13.56 -20.87
C ARG A 318 -10.76 12.68 -21.37
N GLY A 319 -9.77 12.38 -20.53
CA GLY A 319 -8.73 11.40 -20.80
C GLY A 319 -9.27 9.97 -20.96
N GLY A 320 -10.44 9.67 -20.38
CA GLY A 320 -11.17 8.41 -20.56
C GLY A 320 -11.37 8.04 -22.04
N LEU A 321 -11.69 9.02 -22.88
CA LEU A 321 -11.94 8.83 -24.31
C LEU A 321 -10.73 8.20 -25.02
N ILE A 322 -9.53 8.77 -24.87
CA ILE A 322 -8.34 8.27 -25.57
C ILE A 322 -7.84 6.94 -24.98
N VAL A 323 -7.84 6.76 -23.66
CA VAL A 323 -7.33 5.51 -23.06
C VAL A 323 -8.16 4.31 -23.51
N TYR A 324 -9.48 4.43 -23.51
CA TYR A 324 -10.37 3.35 -23.93
C TYR A 324 -10.40 3.15 -25.44
N ASN A 325 -10.42 4.23 -26.23
CA ASN A 325 -10.38 4.11 -27.69
C ASN A 325 -9.06 3.48 -28.16
N TRP A 326 -7.93 3.85 -27.56
CA TRP A 326 -6.65 3.24 -27.87
C TRP A 326 -6.60 1.77 -27.44
N ALA A 327 -7.05 1.44 -26.23
CA ALA A 327 -7.12 0.07 -25.72
C ALA A 327 -7.97 -0.84 -26.60
N ALA A 328 -9.12 -0.35 -27.09
CA ALA A 328 -10.01 -1.15 -27.92
C ALA A 328 -9.46 -1.41 -29.34
N GLU A 329 -8.55 -0.57 -29.85
CA GLU A 329 -7.78 -0.84 -31.08
C GLU A 329 -6.53 -1.68 -30.83
N ASN A 330 -6.05 -1.74 -29.59
CA ASN A 330 -4.78 -2.34 -29.22
C ASN A 330 -4.87 -3.28 -28.00
N PRO A 331 -5.83 -4.22 -27.95
CA PRO A 331 -6.15 -4.94 -26.70
C PRO A 331 -4.97 -5.73 -26.12
N ASN A 332 -4.12 -6.31 -26.98
CA ASN A 332 -2.97 -7.10 -26.56
C ASN A 332 -1.76 -6.26 -26.09
N LYS A 333 -1.86 -4.93 -26.13
CA LYS A 333 -0.80 -4.00 -25.73
C LYS A 333 -1.07 -3.32 -24.39
N VAL A 334 -2.17 -3.68 -23.70
CA VAL A 334 -2.58 -3.05 -22.45
C VAL A 334 -2.28 -3.99 -21.29
N ALA A 335 -1.67 -3.47 -20.23
CA ALA A 335 -1.52 -4.17 -18.96
C ALA A 335 -2.79 -4.02 -18.12
N CYS A 336 -3.23 -2.78 -17.92
CA CYS A 336 -4.47 -2.41 -17.26
C CYS A 336 -4.85 -0.96 -17.58
N ILE A 337 -6.05 -0.57 -17.19
CA ILE A 337 -6.56 0.80 -17.30
C ILE A 337 -6.91 1.31 -15.90
N TYR A 338 -6.28 2.38 -15.46
CA TYR A 338 -6.75 3.20 -14.35
C TYR A 338 -7.43 4.45 -14.92
N ALA A 339 -8.69 4.66 -14.56
CA ALA A 339 -9.46 5.78 -15.04
C ALA A 339 -10.18 6.51 -13.88
N ASP A 340 -10.17 7.85 -13.90
CA ASP A 340 -10.72 8.69 -12.83
C ASP A 340 -11.80 9.62 -13.36
N ALA A 341 -13.02 9.53 -12.83
CA ALA A 341 -14.22 10.17 -13.35
C ALA A 341 -14.25 10.17 -14.90
N PRO A 342 -14.05 9.01 -15.57
CA PRO A 342 -13.72 9.02 -16.98
C PRO A 342 -14.94 9.30 -17.84
N VAL A 343 -14.76 10.17 -18.83
CA VAL A 343 -15.74 10.33 -19.91
C VAL A 343 -15.72 9.07 -20.77
N MET A 344 -16.86 8.41 -20.87
CA MET A 344 -17.06 7.16 -21.60
C MET A 344 -17.92 7.31 -22.85
N ASP A 345 -18.58 8.47 -23.02
CA ASP A 345 -19.38 8.80 -24.19
C ASP A 345 -19.36 10.30 -24.48
N ILE A 346 -19.04 10.68 -25.73
CA ILE A 346 -19.03 12.07 -26.19
C ILE A 346 -20.41 12.74 -26.07
N LYS A 347 -21.49 11.93 -26.10
CA LYS A 347 -22.87 12.38 -25.93
C LYS A 347 -23.16 12.84 -24.50
N SER A 348 -22.54 12.20 -23.50
CA SER A 348 -22.63 12.66 -22.11
C SER A 348 -21.79 13.93 -21.93
N TRP A 349 -20.49 13.86 -22.22
CA TRP A 349 -19.59 15.01 -22.24
C TRP A 349 -18.67 14.93 -23.48
N PRO A 350 -18.50 16.00 -24.28
CA PRO A 350 -18.87 17.40 -23.98
C PRO A 350 -20.28 17.81 -24.42
N MET A 351 -21.03 16.96 -25.11
CA MET A 351 -22.28 17.39 -25.78
C MET A 351 -23.46 17.65 -24.83
N GLY A 352 -23.42 17.18 -23.59
CA GLY A 352 -24.51 17.42 -22.62
C GLY A 352 -25.87 16.88 -23.07
N CYS A 353 -25.91 15.75 -23.80
CA CYS A 353 -27.16 15.16 -24.26
C CYS A 353 -27.97 14.48 -23.13
N GLY A 354 -27.37 14.34 -21.95
CA GLY A 354 -27.99 13.83 -20.73
C GLY A 354 -28.02 14.90 -19.63
N LYS A 355 -27.74 14.47 -18.39
CA LYS A 355 -27.56 15.28 -17.19
C LYS A 355 -26.14 15.85 -17.06
N GLY A 356 -25.17 15.29 -17.78
CA GLY A 356 -23.79 15.77 -17.78
C GLY A 356 -23.68 17.22 -18.25
N GLN A 357 -22.74 17.97 -17.66
CA GLN A 357 -22.54 19.37 -18.00
C GLN A 357 -22.07 19.54 -19.46
N GLU A 358 -22.81 20.30 -20.24
CA GLU A 358 -22.43 20.68 -21.61
C GLU A 358 -21.17 21.57 -21.62
N SER A 359 -20.34 21.41 -22.65
CA SER A 359 -19.29 22.36 -23.01
C SER A 359 -19.31 22.64 -24.50
N ALA A 360 -20.01 23.70 -24.91
CA ALA A 360 -20.19 24.07 -26.33
C ALA A 360 -18.86 24.24 -27.09
N ASP A 361 -17.84 24.82 -26.46
CA ASP A 361 -16.52 24.98 -27.07
C ASP A 361 -15.78 23.65 -27.23
N ASP A 362 -15.89 22.76 -26.25
CA ASP A 362 -15.34 21.41 -26.37
C ASP A 362 -16.12 20.57 -27.40
N THR A 363 -17.43 20.76 -27.52
CA THR A 363 -18.24 20.14 -28.58
C THR A 363 -17.74 20.54 -29.95
N LYS A 364 -17.55 21.84 -30.22
CA LYS A 364 -17.00 22.32 -31.51
C LYS A 364 -15.63 21.73 -31.81
N ARG A 365 -14.73 21.72 -30.83
CA ARG A 365 -13.39 21.12 -30.99
C ARG A 365 -13.47 19.61 -31.22
N MET A 366 -14.37 18.92 -30.52
CA MET A 366 -14.61 17.49 -30.69
C MET A 366 -15.14 17.16 -32.09
N LEU A 367 -16.14 17.90 -32.60
CA LEU A 367 -16.64 17.74 -33.97
C LEU A 367 -15.50 17.86 -34.98
N SER A 368 -14.67 18.89 -34.85
CA SER A 368 -13.49 19.10 -35.71
C SER A 368 -12.47 17.96 -35.59
N ALA A 369 -12.19 17.49 -34.37
CA ALA A 369 -11.21 16.43 -34.11
C ALA A 369 -11.63 15.06 -34.67
N TYR A 370 -12.93 14.78 -34.70
CA TYR A 370 -13.49 13.57 -35.32
C TYR A 370 -13.77 13.74 -36.82
N GLY A 371 -13.89 14.99 -37.29
CA GLY A 371 -14.27 15.30 -38.66
C GLY A 371 -15.78 15.15 -38.92
N PHE A 372 -16.60 15.28 -37.87
CA PHE A 372 -18.06 15.26 -37.99
C PHE A 372 -18.56 16.54 -38.69
N ALA A 373 -19.53 16.40 -39.57
CA ALA A 373 -20.18 17.51 -40.27
C ALA A 373 -21.00 18.39 -39.31
N ASP A 374 -21.69 17.75 -38.35
CA ASP A 374 -22.57 18.40 -37.39
C ASP A 374 -22.75 17.53 -36.12
N GLU A 375 -23.56 18.04 -35.18
CA GLU A 375 -23.89 17.32 -33.96
C GLU A 375 -24.78 16.09 -34.19
N GLU A 376 -25.55 16.02 -35.28
CA GLU A 376 -26.38 14.85 -35.56
C GLU A 376 -25.50 13.65 -35.90
N GLU A 377 -24.45 13.86 -36.71
CA GLU A 377 -23.45 12.84 -36.99
C GLU A 377 -22.72 12.39 -35.71
N ALA A 378 -22.36 13.33 -34.83
CA ALA A 378 -21.76 13.00 -33.54
C ALA A 378 -22.71 12.21 -32.62
N ARG A 379 -24.01 12.54 -32.58
CA ARG A 379 -25.02 11.78 -31.81
C ARG A 379 -25.23 10.37 -32.37
N ALA A 380 -25.07 10.19 -33.68
CA ALA A 380 -25.12 8.89 -34.33
C ALA A 380 -23.86 8.04 -34.12
N TRP A 381 -22.78 8.61 -33.55
CA TRP A 381 -21.55 7.87 -33.27
C TRP A 381 -21.78 6.75 -32.25
N SER A 382 -21.34 5.55 -32.64
CA SER A 382 -21.55 4.28 -31.92
C SER A 382 -20.25 3.54 -31.64
N ARG A 383 -19.13 4.27 -31.58
CA ARG A 383 -17.81 3.73 -31.21
C ARG A 383 -17.19 4.49 -30.04
N ASN A 384 -18.02 4.97 -29.12
CA ASN A 384 -17.53 5.51 -27.85
C ASN A 384 -16.89 4.41 -26.99
N PRO A 385 -16.08 4.78 -25.98
CA PRO A 385 -15.56 3.83 -25.00
C PRO A 385 -16.61 2.82 -24.49
N GLN A 386 -17.82 3.31 -24.15
CA GLN A 386 -18.89 2.44 -23.67
C GLN A 386 -19.40 1.43 -24.70
N ASP A 387 -19.50 1.83 -25.98
CA ASP A 387 -19.92 0.95 -27.07
C ASP A 387 -18.91 -0.19 -27.32
N ARG A 388 -17.66 0.02 -26.89
CA ARG A 388 -16.54 -0.89 -27.12
C ARG A 388 -16.14 -1.73 -25.92
N ALA A 389 -16.90 -1.69 -24.83
CA ALA A 389 -16.68 -2.49 -23.61
C ALA A 389 -16.48 -3.98 -23.89
N LYS A 390 -17.20 -4.54 -24.88
CA LYS A 390 -17.07 -5.93 -25.33
C LYS A 390 -15.64 -6.32 -25.72
N VAL A 391 -14.91 -5.41 -26.38
CA VAL A 391 -13.53 -5.65 -26.81
C VAL A 391 -12.61 -5.73 -25.60
N ILE A 392 -12.76 -4.79 -24.67
CA ILE A 392 -11.99 -4.71 -23.43
C ILE A 392 -12.24 -5.95 -22.56
N ALA A 393 -13.50 -6.33 -22.37
CA ALA A 393 -13.90 -7.50 -21.60
C ALA A 393 -13.32 -8.80 -22.17
N ARG A 394 -13.45 -9.01 -23.49
CA ARG A 394 -12.93 -10.23 -24.16
C ARG A 394 -11.42 -10.30 -24.16
N ALA A 395 -10.74 -9.15 -24.18
CA ALA A 395 -9.30 -9.06 -24.03
C ALA A 395 -8.83 -9.31 -22.59
N LYS A 396 -9.76 -9.40 -21.62
CA LYS A 396 -9.50 -9.56 -20.19
C LYS A 396 -8.59 -8.46 -19.64
N ILE A 397 -8.73 -7.24 -20.15
CA ILE A 397 -7.99 -6.08 -19.65
C ILE A 397 -8.59 -5.69 -18.29
N PRO A 398 -7.81 -5.70 -17.20
CA PRO A 398 -8.29 -5.21 -15.91
C PRO A 398 -8.53 -3.71 -15.95
N CYS A 399 -9.68 -3.27 -15.45
CA CYS A 399 -10.03 -1.85 -15.31
C CYS A 399 -10.26 -1.46 -13.84
N LEU A 400 -9.79 -0.28 -13.46
CA LEU A 400 -10.12 0.38 -12.20
C LEU A 400 -10.69 1.76 -12.50
N HIS A 401 -11.93 2.01 -12.05
CA HIS A 401 -12.52 3.35 -12.03
C HIS A 401 -12.47 3.93 -10.62
N VAL A 402 -12.13 5.21 -10.49
CA VAL A 402 -12.36 6.01 -9.28
C VAL A 402 -13.38 7.09 -9.64
N VAL A 403 -14.49 7.19 -8.91
CA VAL A 403 -15.59 8.10 -9.25
C VAL A 403 -16.09 8.86 -8.03
N GLY A 404 -16.56 10.09 -8.25
CA GLY A 404 -17.37 10.82 -7.27
C GLY A 404 -18.84 10.49 -7.44
N ASP A 405 -19.54 10.14 -6.36
CA ASP A 405 -20.93 9.66 -6.44
C ASP A 405 -21.93 10.73 -6.86
N VAL A 406 -21.57 12.01 -6.73
CA VAL A 406 -22.42 13.15 -7.08
C VAL A 406 -21.80 14.00 -8.20
N ASP A 407 -20.97 13.39 -9.05
CA ASP A 407 -20.37 14.05 -10.22
C ASP A 407 -21.45 14.52 -11.20
N THR A 408 -21.52 15.84 -11.45
CA THR A 408 -22.44 16.45 -12.42
C THR A 408 -21.77 16.80 -13.75
N VAL A 409 -20.44 16.73 -13.83
CA VAL A 409 -19.68 16.97 -15.06
C VAL A 409 -19.61 15.69 -15.88
N VAL A 410 -19.28 14.58 -15.22
CA VAL A 410 -19.21 13.23 -15.82
C VAL A 410 -20.06 12.27 -14.97
N PRO A 411 -21.40 12.33 -15.09
CA PRO A 411 -22.29 11.54 -14.24
C PRO A 411 -22.00 10.05 -14.32
N VAL A 412 -21.97 9.41 -13.14
CA VAL A 412 -21.67 7.98 -13.00
C VAL A 412 -22.69 7.12 -13.73
N ASP A 413 -23.98 7.49 -13.69
CA ASP A 413 -25.09 6.81 -14.36
C ASP A 413 -25.04 6.91 -15.89
N GLU A 414 -24.29 7.87 -16.45
CA GLU A 414 -24.11 8.03 -17.89
C GLU A 414 -22.80 7.45 -18.42
N ASN A 415 -21.78 7.32 -17.57
CA ASN A 415 -20.43 6.96 -18.01
C ASN A 415 -19.95 5.63 -17.41
N THR A 416 -19.75 5.57 -16.09
CA THR A 416 -19.17 4.39 -15.45
C THR A 416 -20.17 3.25 -15.34
N THR A 417 -21.41 3.51 -14.92
CA THR A 417 -22.45 2.48 -14.73
C THR A 417 -22.79 1.72 -16.01
N PRO A 418 -23.01 2.37 -17.18
CA PRO A 418 -23.26 1.67 -18.42
C PRO A 418 -22.05 0.82 -18.86
N PHE A 419 -20.83 1.35 -18.70
CA PHE A 419 -19.62 0.62 -19.03
C PHE A 419 -19.43 -0.63 -18.14
N VAL A 420 -19.63 -0.50 -16.82
CA VAL A 420 -19.55 -1.63 -15.87
C VAL A 420 -20.56 -2.71 -16.24
N THR A 421 -21.81 -2.31 -16.51
CA THR A 421 -22.88 -3.23 -16.92
C THR A 421 -22.50 -3.98 -18.20
N ALA A 422 -21.93 -3.27 -19.19
CA ALA A 422 -21.48 -3.88 -20.43
C ALA A 422 -20.25 -4.81 -20.22
N MET A 423 -19.27 -4.41 -19.39
CA MET A 423 -18.13 -5.25 -19.04
C MET A 423 -18.58 -6.56 -18.39
N GLN A 424 -19.45 -6.48 -17.38
CA GLN A 424 -19.99 -7.65 -16.67
C GLN A 424 -20.74 -8.60 -17.63
N LYS A 425 -21.57 -8.05 -18.53
CA LYS A 425 -22.28 -8.84 -19.56
C LYS A 425 -21.33 -9.68 -20.43
N TYR A 426 -20.09 -9.23 -20.64
CA TYR A 426 -19.10 -9.92 -21.45
C TYR A 426 -17.99 -10.60 -20.64
N GLY A 427 -18.15 -10.74 -19.31
CA GLY A 427 -17.19 -11.39 -18.42
C GLY A 427 -15.90 -10.60 -18.21
N GLY A 428 -15.94 -9.27 -18.38
CA GLY A 428 -14.82 -8.36 -18.15
C GLY A 428 -14.58 -8.08 -16.67
N GLN A 429 -13.33 -7.71 -16.34
CA GLN A 429 -12.93 -7.36 -14.98
C GLN A 429 -12.91 -5.85 -14.81
N ILE A 430 -13.73 -5.33 -13.89
CA ILE A 430 -13.73 -3.92 -13.51
C ILE A 430 -13.97 -3.75 -12.01
N LYS A 431 -13.13 -2.95 -11.36
CA LYS A 431 -13.32 -2.48 -9.99
C LYS A 431 -13.70 -1.00 -10.01
N VAL A 432 -14.64 -0.60 -9.17
CA VAL A 432 -15.04 0.80 -9.02
C VAL A 432 -14.83 1.22 -7.57
N VAL A 433 -14.08 2.30 -7.37
CA VAL A 433 -13.91 2.95 -6.07
C VAL A 433 -14.79 4.19 -6.07
N HIS A 434 -15.82 4.16 -5.25
CA HIS A 434 -16.76 5.25 -5.05
C HIS A 434 -16.24 6.21 -3.98
N LYS A 435 -16.35 7.52 -4.23
CA LYS A 435 -16.07 8.60 -3.28
C LYS A 435 -17.41 9.23 -2.87
N PRO A 436 -18.02 8.81 -1.74
CA PRO A 436 -19.33 9.30 -1.32
C PRO A 436 -19.35 10.82 -1.12
N GLY A 437 -20.37 11.47 -1.70
CA GLY A 437 -20.55 12.92 -1.58
C GLY A 437 -19.55 13.78 -2.36
N ILE A 438 -18.61 13.17 -3.09
CA ILE A 438 -17.65 13.88 -3.93
C ILE A 438 -18.20 14.05 -5.35
N GLY A 439 -18.04 15.25 -5.92
CA GLY A 439 -18.38 15.56 -7.30
C GLY A 439 -17.26 15.19 -8.28
N HIS A 440 -17.05 16.00 -9.31
CA HIS A 440 -15.99 15.75 -10.31
C HIS A 440 -14.56 15.82 -9.73
N HIS A 441 -14.37 16.64 -8.71
CA HIS A 441 -13.09 16.87 -8.05
C HIS A 441 -13.20 16.64 -6.54
N PRO A 442 -12.09 16.30 -5.87
CA PRO A 442 -10.74 16.06 -6.42
C PRO A 442 -10.65 14.77 -7.23
N HIS A 443 -9.72 14.72 -8.20
CA HIS A 443 -9.36 13.46 -8.88
C HIS A 443 -8.43 12.60 -8.01
N SER A 444 -8.30 11.33 -8.37
CA SER A 444 -7.47 10.33 -7.70
C SER A 444 -7.90 10.07 -6.25
N LEU A 445 -7.06 9.31 -5.54
CA LEU A 445 -7.15 9.04 -4.11
C LEU A 445 -5.96 9.71 -3.42
N ALA A 446 -6.20 10.36 -2.29
CA ALA A 446 -5.13 11.00 -1.52
C ALA A 446 -4.01 10.02 -1.13
N ASN A 447 -4.39 8.82 -0.69
CA ASN A 447 -3.51 7.67 -0.58
C ASN A 447 -3.65 6.81 -1.84
N PRO A 448 -2.63 6.74 -2.71
CA PRO A 448 -2.72 6.06 -4.00
C PRO A 448 -2.63 4.53 -3.90
N ARG A 449 -2.42 3.94 -2.72
CA ARG A 449 -2.15 2.51 -2.55
C ARG A 449 -3.13 1.60 -3.31
N THR A 450 -4.43 1.88 -3.24
CA THR A 450 -5.45 1.08 -3.95
C THR A 450 -5.23 1.06 -5.46
N ILE A 451 -4.80 2.18 -6.05
CA ILE A 451 -4.53 2.31 -7.49
C ILE A 451 -3.19 1.66 -7.84
N VAL A 452 -2.17 1.91 -7.03
CA VAL A 452 -0.81 1.38 -7.21
C VAL A 452 -0.82 -0.15 -7.11
N ASP A 453 -1.43 -0.72 -6.07
CA ASP A 453 -1.56 -2.16 -5.88
C ASP A 453 -2.28 -2.80 -7.07
N PHE A 454 -3.34 -2.17 -7.58
CA PHE A 454 -4.03 -2.63 -8.79
C PHE A 454 -3.09 -2.70 -10.01
N ILE A 455 -2.28 -1.67 -10.24
CA ILE A 455 -1.33 -1.61 -11.36
C ILE A 455 -0.19 -2.63 -11.18
N LEU A 456 0.37 -2.74 -9.97
CA LEU A 456 1.42 -3.71 -9.65
C LEU A 456 0.93 -5.14 -9.87
N ARG A 457 -0.31 -5.46 -9.49
CA ARG A 457 -0.91 -6.78 -9.72
C ARG A 457 -1.09 -7.07 -11.20
N ALA A 458 -1.67 -6.13 -11.95
CA ALA A 458 -1.86 -6.29 -13.40
C ALA A 458 -0.55 -6.41 -14.18
N THR A 459 0.55 -5.89 -13.64
CA THR A 459 1.87 -5.98 -14.24
C THR A 459 2.72 -7.14 -13.70
N GLY A 460 2.25 -7.87 -12.68
CA GLY A 460 3.01 -8.97 -12.04
C GLY A 460 4.20 -8.49 -11.21
N LEU A 461 4.14 -7.26 -10.70
CA LEU A 461 5.18 -6.62 -9.87
C LEU A 461 4.73 -6.44 -8.41
N TYR A 462 3.52 -6.87 -8.06
CA TYR A 462 3.02 -6.82 -6.68
C TYR A 462 3.76 -7.83 -5.79
N VAL A 463 4.13 -7.38 -4.60
CA VAL A 463 4.75 -8.23 -3.56
C VAL A 463 3.71 -8.50 -2.48
N ASN A 464 3.55 -9.77 -2.13
CA ASN A 464 2.57 -10.19 -1.14
C ASN A 464 3.09 -10.01 0.31
N GLU A 465 2.66 -8.94 0.95
CA GLU A 465 3.02 -8.60 2.33
C GLU A 465 2.46 -9.57 3.37
N CYS A 466 1.42 -10.35 3.05
CA CYS A 466 0.91 -11.40 3.92
C CYS A 466 1.93 -12.52 4.17
N THR A 467 2.96 -12.62 3.31
CA THR A 467 4.03 -13.64 3.40
C THR A 467 5.35 -13.11 3.96
N HIS A 468 5.46 -11.79 4.13
CA HIS A 468 6.70 -11.15 4.56
C HIS A 468 6.74 -11.05 6.09
N ALA A 469 7.42 -11.99 6.74
CA ALA A 469 7.44 -12.12 8.19
C ALA A 469 7.95 -10.85 8.89
N VAL A 470 7.07 -10.17 9.63
CA VAL A 470 7.39 -8.98 10.44
C VAL A 470 6.62 -9.03 11.77
N PRO A 471 7.15 -8.46 12.86
CA PRO A 471 6.42 -8.41 14.12
C PRO A 471 5.15 -7.55 13.98
N GLY A 472 4.14 -7.85 14.79
CA GLY A 472 3.01 -6.93 14.94
C GLY A 472 3.46 -5.67 15.68
N ASN A 473 2.73 -4.58 15.45
CA ASN A 473 3.03 -3.25 16.00
C ASN A 473 1.82 -2.65 16.72
N GLU A 474 0.87 -3.50 17.11
CA GLU A 474 -0.39 -3.04 17.65
C GLU A 474 -0.23 -2.60 19.11
N TYR A 475 -0.74 -1.41 19.40
CA TYR A 475 -0.98 -0.91 20.74
C TYR A 475 -2.32 -0.17 20.71
N ARG A 476 -3.35 -0.75 21.34
CA ARG A 476 -4.67 -0.12 21.45
C ARG A 476 -5.34 -0.45 22.77
N GLU A 477 -5.93 0.55 23.37
CA GLU A 477 -6.91 0.36 24.43
C GLU A 477 -8.09 -0.44 23.85
N GLY A 478 -8.52 -1.50 24.54
CA GLY A 478 -9.61 -2.37 24.06
C GLY A 478 -9.18 -3.66 23.34
N ALA A 479 -7.89 -3.91 23.13
CA ALA A 479 -7.40 -5.21 22.60
C ALA A 479 -7.56 -6.40 23.58
N GLY A 480 -8.17 -6.17 24.75
CA GLY A 480 -8.27 -7.16 25.82
C GLY A 480 -6.94 -7.40 26.53
N TRP A 481 -6.10 -6.37 26.63
CA TRP A 481 -4.77 -6.42 27.25
C TRP A 481 -4.72 -5.62 28.55
N LYS A 482 -3.75 -5.92 29.42
CA LYS A 482 -3.47 -5.08 30.60
C LYS A 482 -2.98 -3.69 30.16
N PRO A 483 -3.34 -2.61 30.88
CA PRO A 483 -2.83 -1.28 30.59
C PRO A 483 -1.30 -1.24 30.54
N GLY A 484 -0.75 -0.49 29.59
CA GLY A 484 0.70 -0.37 29.40
C GLY A 484 1.37 -1.59 28.73
N THR A 485 0.60 -2.53 28.18
CA THR A 485 1.14 -3.62 27.37
C THR A 485 0.86 -3.40 25.88
N GLU A 486 1.82 -3.79 25.06
CA GLU A 486 1.76 -3.73 23.59
C GLU A 486 2.08 -5.10 23.00
N TRP A 487 2.06 -5.22 21.67
CA TRP A 487 2.23 -6.48 20.96
C TRP A 487 3.45 -7.31 21.42
N HIS A 488 4.63 -6.71 21.59
CA HIS A 488 5.82 -7.46 22.03
C HIS A 488 5.70 -7.98 23.47
N ALA A 489 5.04 -7.23 24.36
CA ALA A 489 4.72 -7.72 25.70
C ALA A 489 3.75 -8.91 25.67
N GLN A 490 2.81 -8.95 24.71
CA GLN A 490 1.91 -10.09 24.52
C GLN A 490 2.66 -11.32 23.98
N ALA A 491 3.58 -11.12 23.02
CA ALA A 491 4.45 -12.18 22.52
C ALA A 491 5.32 -12.76 23.65
N GLU A 492 5.88 -11.90 24.51
CA GLU A 492 6.65 -12.34 25.67
C GLU A 492 5.82 -13.13 26.69
N ASP A 493 4.61 -12.67 26.99
CA ASP A 493 3.68 -13.37 27.88
C ASP A 493 3.34 -14.78 27.36
N ILE A 494 3.21 -14.96 26.03
CA ILE A 494 3.06 -16.29 25.41
C ILE A 494 4.29 -17.15 25.69
N ARG A 495 5.51 -16.65 25.41
CA ARG A 495 6.75 -17.42 25.62
C ARG A 495 6.88 -17.90 27.07
N GLN A 496 6.60 -17.02 28.03
CA GLN A 496 6.64 -17.38 29.46
C GLN A 496 5.55 -18.40 29.82
N THR A 497 4.35 -18.25 29.26
CA THR A 497 3.21 -19.15 29.53
C THR A 497 3.45 -20.56 28.99
N LEU A 498 4.18 -20.70 27.88
CA LEU A 498 4.45 -21.99 27.24
C LEU A 498 5.65 -22.76 27.84
N LYS A 499 6.58 -22.05 28.49
CA LYS A 499 7.83 -22.63 29.00
C LYS A 499 7.58 -23.77 30.00
N GLY A 500 8.25 -24.91 29.78
CA GLY A 500 8.21 -26.06 30.68
C GLY A 500 6.87 -26.82 30.71
N ARG A 501 5.99 -26.59 29.73
CA ARG A 501 4.70 -27.30 29.64
C ARG A 501 4.73 -28.40 28.58
N HIS A 502 3.75 -29.29 28.70
CA HIS A 502 3.36 -30.23 27.66
C HIS A 502 1.86 -30.04 27.39
N LEU A 503 1.51 -29.74 26.15
CA LEU A 503 0.13 -29.40 25.78
C LEU A 503 -0.49 -30.48 24.90
N LYS A 504 -1.78 -30.77 25.11
CA LYS A 504 -2.60 -31.51 24.13
C LYS A 504 -3.02 -30.63 22.96
N LEU A 505 -3.15 -29.32 23.19
CA LEU A 505 -3.62 -28.36 22.20
C LEU A 505 -2.94 -26.99 22.36
N LEU A 506 -2.40 -26.48 21.27
CA LEU A 506 -1.92 -25.10 21.15
C LEU A 506 -2.71 -24.38 20.05
N TRP A 507 -3.36 -23.27 20.40
CA TRP A 507 -3.98 -22.38 19.43
C TRP A 507 -2.97 -21.36 18.92
N LEU A 508 -2.87 -21.19 17.60
CA LEU A 508 -2.10 -20.15 16.95
C LEU A 508 -3.05 -19.24 16.18
N GLY A 509 -2.98 -17.93 16.40
CA GLY A 509 -3.87 -17.03 15.67
C GLY A 509 -3.89 -15.60 16.17
N ASN A 510 -5.07 -15.00 16.05
CA ASN A 510 -5.34 -13.59 16.31
C ASN A 510 -6.23 -13.36 17.55
N SER A 511 -6.96 -12.24 17.60
CA SER A 511 -7.92 -11.86 18.66
C SER A 511 -8.95 -12.94 18.98
N ILE A 512 -9.44 -13.68 17.99
CA ILE A 512 -10.44 -14.74 18.20
C ILE A 512 -9.81 -15.92 18.94
N SER A 513 -8.57 -16.30 18.60
CA SER A 513 -7.84 -17.30 19.39
C SER A 513 -7.34 -16.75 20.74
N GLN A 514 -7.06 -15.44 20.84
CA GLN A 514 -6.69 -14.80 22.11
C GLN A 514 -7.83 -14.87 23.12
N GLY A 515 -9.09 -14.78 22.67
CA GLY A 515 -10.25 -14.78 23.55
C GLY A 515 -10.51 -16.10 24.28
N TRP A 516 -9.83 -17.20 23.91
CA TRP A 516 -9.70 -18.37 24.79
C TRP A 516 -9.04 -18.00 26.12
N GLY A 517 -8.14 -17.02 26.09
CA GLY A 517 -7.44 -16.46 27.23
C GLY A 517 -6.32 -17.34 27.74
N GLY A 518 -6.66 -18.55 28.18
CA GLY A 518 -5.75 -19.50 28.80
C GLY A 518 -5.01 -18.88 30.00
N ARG A 519 -3.77 -19.32 30.26
CA ARG A 519 -3.00 -18.87 31.44
C ARG A 519 -2.24 -17.56 31.25
N ARG A 520 -2.43 -16.92 30.09
CA ARG A 520 -1.81 -15.64 29.74
C ARG A 520 -2.08 -14.57 30.78
N ALA A 521 -1.02 -13.99 31.35
CA ALA A 521 -1.12 -13.00 32.42
C ALA A 521 -1.41 -11.59 31.88
N ALA A 522 -1.08 -11.31 30.61
CA ALA A 522 -1.25 -10.00 30.00
C ALA A 522 -2.62 -9.79 29.33
N VAL A 523 -3.44 -10.85 29.23
CA VAL A 523 -4.78 -10.82 28.62
C VAL A 523 -5.85 -10.63 29.70
N THR A 524 -6.76 -9.68 29.50
CA THR A 524 -7.85 -9.34 30.43
C THR A 524 -9.22 -9.82 29.94
N TYR A 525 -9.43 -9.96 28.63
CA TYR A 525 -10.69 -10.43 28.04
C TYR A 525 -10.58 -11.89 27.61
N LYS A 526 -11.34 -12.78 28.26
CA LYS A 526 -11.20 -14.25 28.12
C LYS A 526 -12.55 -14.99 28.06
N PRO A 527 -13.48 -14.66 27.15
CA PRO A 527 -14.80 -15.29 27.05
C PRO A 527 -14.75 -16.82 26.84
N GLY A 528 -13.69 -17.35 26.22
CA GLY A 528 -13.53 -18.79 26.02
C GLY A 528 -12.96 -19.55 27.22
N LEU A 529 -12.46 -18.86 28.25
CA LEU A 529 -11.84 -19.51 29.41
C LEU A 529 -12.86 -20.35 30.21
N GLU A 530 -14.10 -19.87 30.32
CA GLU A 530 -15.18 -20.56 31.04
C GLU A 530 -15.63 -21.87 30.37
N VAL A 531 -15.28 -22.05 29.10
CA VAL A 531 -15.74 -23.19 28.26
C VAL A 531 -14.80 -24.39 28.36
N MET A 532 -13.52 -24.18 28.64
CA MET A 532 -12.47 -25.19 28.52
C MET A 532 -11.95 -25.63 29.90
N ASP A 533 -12.53 -26.71 30.45
CA ASP A 533 -12.20 -27.26 31.78
C ASP A 533 -10.93 -28.16 31.80
N SER A 534 -9.80 -27.72 31.22
CA SER A 534 -8.55 -28.50 31.35
C SER A 534 -7.28 -27.67 31.36
N THR A 535 -6.21 -28.25 31.90
CA THR A 535 -4.88 -27.63 32.05
C THR A 535 -3.91 -27.92 30.90
N ALA A 536 -4.31 -28.77 29.96
CA ALA A 536 -3.46 -29.28 28.89
C ALA A 536 -3.67 -28.57 27.54
N TRP A 537 -4.04 -27.29 27.57
CA TRP A 537 -4.08 -26.44 26.39
C TRP A 537 -3.53 -25.04 26.69
N GLU A 538 -3.21 -24.30 25.64
CA GLU A 538 -2.88 -22.88 25.73
C GLU A 538 -3.18 -22.16 24.41
N THR A 539 -3.25 -20.82 24.45
CA THR A 539 -3.36 -19.97 23.26
C THR A 539 -2.13 -19.10 23.06
N ALA A 540 -1.63 -19.07 21.84
CA ALA A 540 -0.65 -18.10 21.32
C ALA A 540 -1.33 -17.13 20.32
N GLY A 541 -2.58 -16.77 20.61
CA GLY A 541 -3.32 -15.73 19.89
C GLY A 541 -2.95 -14.32 20.36
N ILE A 542 -2.73 -13.40 19.42
CA ILE A 542 -2.55 -11.96 19.72
C ILE A 542 -3.55 -11.14 18.91
N SER A 543 -4.26 -10.22 19.56
CA SER A 543 -5.19 -9.30 18.89
C SER A 543 -4.50 -8.54 17.75
N GLY A 544 -5.20 -8.37 16.63
CA GLY A 544 -4.71 -7.68 15.44
C GLY A 544 -3.75 -8.47 14.54
N ASP A 545 -3.30 -9.67 14.93
CA ASP A 545 -2.38 -10.44 14.10
C ASP A 545 -2.95 -10.77 12.72
N GLY A 546 -2.18 -10.43 11.68
CA GLY A 546 -2.28 -10.99 10.34
C GLY A 546 -1.35 -12.19 10.17
N THR A 547 -1.36 -12.79 8.98
CA THR A 547 -0.52 -13.95 8.66
C THR A 547 0.97 -13.66 8.86
N GLN A 548 1.44 -12.50 8.45
CA GLN A 548 2.84 -12.09 8.52
C GLN A 548 3.36 -11.95 9.96
N HIS A 549 2.49 -11.58 10.90
CA HIS A 549 2.86 -11.43 12.33
C HIS A 549 3.00 -12.80 13.00
N LEU A 550 2.04 -13.71 12.76
CA LEU A 550 2.15 -15.08 13.28
C LEU A 550 3.34 -15.82 12.63
N LEU A 551 3.59 -15.61 11.34
CA LEU A 551 4.76 -16.16 10.66
C LEU A 551 6.06 -15.71 11.34
N TRP A 552 6.18 -14.41 11.65
CA TRP A 552 7.34 -13.88 12.37
C TRP A 552 7.50 -14.53 13.74
N ARG A 553 6.42 -14.65 14.53
CA ARG A 553 6.47 -15.27 15.85
C ARG A 553 6.91 -16.74 15.79
N LEU A 554 6.42 -17.50 14.82
CA LEU A 554 6.85 -18.89 14.63
C LEU A 554 8.34 -19.01 14.32
N GLN A 555 8.90 -18.04 13.59
CA GLN A 555 10.32 -18.01 13.26
C GLN A 555 11.22 -17.59 14.45
N HIS A 556 10.70 -16.84 15.43
CA HIS A 556 11.52 -16.18 16.45
C HIS A 556 11.24 -16.60 17.91
N ASP A 557 10.07 -17.16 18.23
CA ASP A 557 9.64 -17.35 19.63
C ASP A 557 9.69 -18.79 20.17
N ASP A 558 10.12 -19.78 19.36
CA ASP A 558 10.24 -21.21 19.73
C ASP A 558 9.06 -21.77 20.54
N TYR A 559 7.86 -21.74 19.96
CA TYR A 559 6.66 -22.27 20.62
C TYR A 559 6.66 -23.79 20.79
N ASN A 560 7.55 -24.53 20.11
CA ASN A 560 7.66 -25.99 20.25
C ASN A 560 8.25 -26.42 21.61
N VAL A 561 8.73 -25.47 22.42
CA VAL A 561 9.11 -25.71 23.83
C VAL A 561 7.99 -26.39 24.64
N CYS A 562 6.72 -26.17 24.27
CA CYS A 562 5.57 -26.77 24.95
C CYS A 562 5.13 -28.14 24.40
N ARG A 563 5.86 -28.69 23.40
CA ARG A 563 5.62 -29.98 22.73
C ARG A 563 4.13 -30.34 22.55
N PRO A 564 3.37 -29.55 21.80
CA PRO A 564 1.94 -29.76 21.67
C PRO A 564 1.62 -31.03 20.87
N GLU A 565 0.61 -31.80 21.28
CA GLU A 565 0.08 -32.93 20.48
C GLU A 565 -0.71 -32.45 19.26
N ASN A 566 -1.46 -31.35 19.41
CA ASN A 566 -2.20 -30.69 18.34
C ASN A 566 -1.88 -29.20 18.29
N VAL A 567 -1.71 -28.68 17.08
CA VAL A 567 -1.61 -27.25 16.79
C VAL A 567 -2.77 -26.86 15.89
N VAL A 568 -3.56 -25.88 16.30
CA VAL A 568 -4.67 -25.34 15.50
C VAL A 568 -4.34 -23.91 15.09
N ILE A 569 -4.26 -23.68 13.77
CA ILE A 569 -3.98 -22.38 13.16
C ILE A 569 -5.30 -21.74 12.74
N ALA A 570 -5.60 -20.54 13.25
CA ALA A 570 -6.75 -19.73 12.86
C ALA A 570 -6.32 -18.27 12.69
N ILE A 571 -5.95 -17.89 11.46
CA ILE A 571 -5.33 -16.59 11.14
C ILE A 571 -5.80 -16.07 9.78
N GLY A 572 -5.69 -14.76 9.53
CA GLY A 572 -5.94 -14.12 8.22
C GLY A 572 -7.14 -13.17 8.17
N VAL A 573 -8.07 -13.21 9.14
CA VAL A 573 -9.24 -12.31 9.14
C VAL A 573 -8.84 -10.82 9.23
N ASN A 574 -7.77 -10.50 9.95
CA ASN A 574 -7.29 -9.12 10.09
C ASN A 574 -6.70 -8.56 8.80
N ASN A 575 -6.12 -9.41 7.94
CA ASN A 575 -5.68 -9.02 6.60
C ASN A 575 -6.88 -8.53 5.75
N LEU A 576 -8.02 -9.23 5.83
CA LEU A 576 -9.25 -8.83 5.12
C LEU A 576 -9.95 -7.60 5.73
N ILE A 577 -9.94 -7.47 7.07
CA ILE A 577 -10.51 -6.32 7.79
C ILE A 577 -9.78 -5.04 7.38
N GLY A 578 -8.46 -5.08 7.24
CA GLY A 578 -7.64 -3.94 6.80
C GLY A 578 -8.00 -3.41 5.41
N GLY A 579 -8.66 -4.22 4.56
CA GLY A 579 -9.27 -3.77 3.31
C GLY A 579 -8.32 -3.62 2.12
N TYR A 580 -7.03 -3.89 2.29
CA TYR A 580 -6.02 -3.80 1.21
C TYR A 580 -5.60 -5.16 0.63
N ASP A 581 -5.69 -6.22 1.43
CA ASP A 581 -5.28 -7.57 1.03
C ASP A 581 -6.43 -8.29 0.32
N GLU A 582 -6.14 -8.87 -0.84
CA GLU A 582 -7.09 -9.68 -1.61
C GLU A 582 -7.05 -11.15 -1.13
N PRO A 583 -8.14 -11.93 -1.29
CA PRO A 583 -8.23 -13.30 -0.80
C PRO A 583 -7.07 -14.21 -1.21
N GLU A 584 -6.53 -14.05 -2.42
CA GLU A 584 -5.40 -14.85 -2.92
C GLU A 584 -4.14 -14.67 -2.06
N TYR A 585 -3.87 -13.43 -1.67
CA TYR A 585 -2.69 -13.08 -0.87
C TYR A 585 -2.81 -13.55 0.57
N VAL A 586 -4.01 -13.45 1.14
CA VAL A 586 -4.30 -13.97 2.48
C VAL A 586 -4.17 -15.49 2.51
N ALA A 587 -4.68 -16.18 1.49
CA ALA A 587 -4.54 -17.63 1.38
C ALA A 587 -3.05 -18.05 1.30
N GLU A 588 -2.24 -17.36 0.49
CA GLU A 588 -0.79 -17.60 0.43
C GLU A 588 -0.11 -17.34 1.78
N GLY A 589 -0.50 -16.29 2.50
CA GLY A 589 -0.01 -16.02 3.86
C GLY A 589 -0.35 -17.15 4.84
N ILE A 590 -1.58 -17.68 4.80
CA ILE A 590 -2.00 -18.83 5.63
C ILE A 590 -1.19 -20.08 5.29
N ILE A 591 -0.92 -20.32 4.00
CA ILE A 591 -0.07 -21.42 3.54
C ILE A 591 1.34 -21.26 4.11
N LYS A 592 1.97 -20.08 4.01
CA LYS A 592 3.30 -19.81 4.56
C LYS A 592 3.39 -20.00 6.07
N VAL A 593 2.37 -19.55 6.81
CA VAL A 593 2.26 -19.82 8.26
C VAL A 593 2.18 -21.32 8.53
N THR A 594 1.44 -22.06 7.72
CA THR A 594 1.27 -23.51 7.87
C THR A 594 2.58 -24.26 7.60
N GLU A 595 3.27 -23.93 6.52
CA GLU A 595 4.60 -24.49 6.19
C GLU A 595 5.60 -24.27 7.34
N GLU A 596 5.62 -23.06 7.90
CA GLU A 596 6.50 -22.76 9.04
C GLU A 596 6.07 -23.51 10.30
N ALA A 597 4.76 -23.63 10.58
CA ALA A 597 4.28 -24.43 11.70
C ALA A 597 4.65 -25.91 11.54
N GLU A 598 4.56 -26.47 10.33
CA GLU A 598 5.00 -27.85 10.07
C GLU A 598 6.49 -28.04 10.39
N ARG A 599 7.32 -27.06 10.02
CA ARG A 599 8.76 -27.08 10.33
C ARG A 599 9.04 -27.00 11.83
N GLN A 600 8.33 -26.12 12.53
CA GLN A 600 8.56 -25.84 13.95
C GLN A 600 7.99 -26.93 14.87
N PHE A 601 6.90 -27.58 14.47
CA PHE A 601 6.21 -28.62 15.24
C PHE A 601 6.24 -29.98 14.52
N PRO A 602 7.42 -30.64 14.41
CA PRO A 602 7.55 -31.87 13.64
C PRO A 602 6.75 -33.05 14.20
N GLN A 603 6.41 -33.03 15.48
CA GLN A 603 5.69 -34.11 16.17
C GLN A 603 4.19 -33.83 16.35
N ALA A 604 3.73 -32.60 16.14
CA ALA A 604 2.34 -32.23 16.36
C ALA A 604 1.46 -32.60 15.16
N ARG A 605 0.18 -32.88 15.43
CA ARG A 605 -0.89 -32.87 14.41
C ARG A 605 -1.29 -31.42 14.14
N ILE A 606 -1.17 -30.96 12.89
CA ILE A 606 -1.45 -29.56 12.53
C ILE A 606 -2.80 -29.47 11.82
N TRP A 607 -3.62 -28.53 12.28
CA TRP A 607 -4.94 -28.24 11.74
C TRP A 607 -4.98 -26.80 11.26
N VAL A 608 -5.23 -26.59 9.97
CA VAL A 608 -5.51 -25.27 9.41
C VAL A 608 -7.01 -25.07 9.49
N LEU A 609 -7.43 -24.36 10.52
CA LEU A 609 -8.81 -23.93 10.63
C LEU A 609 -8.98 -22.67 9.79
N GLY A 610 -9.73 -22.79 8.69
CA GLY A 610 -10.03 -21.66 7.82
C GLY A 610 -10.67 -20.49 8.59
N LEU A 611 -10.77 -19.34 7.92
CA LEU A 611 -11.36 -18.14 8.52
C LEU A 611 -12.73 -18.43 9.13
N LEU A 612 -12.93 -18.01 10.39
CA LEU A 612 -14.25 -18.05 10.98
C LEU A 612 -15.17 -17.08 10.24
N PRO A 613 -16.48 -17.34 10.20
CA PRO A 613 -17.39 -16.47 9.49
C PRO A 613 -17.44 -15.02 10.08
N ALA A 614 -16.71 -14.07 9.48
CA ALA A 614 -16.86 -12.63 9.75
C ALA A 614 -17.96 -11.93 8.91
N GLY A 615 -18.84 -11.15 9.55
CA GLY A 615 -19.94 -10.40 8.92
C GLY A 615 -21.33 -11.03 9.13
N LYS A 616 -22.36 -10.20 9.29
CA LYS A 616 -23.71 -10.68 9.65
C LYS A 616 -24.34 -11.56 8.56
N ASP A 617 -24.26 -11.10 7.31
CA ASP A 617 -24.97 -11.69 6.16
C ASP A 617 -24.00 -12.29 5.13
N ALA A 618 -24.52 -13.24 4.32
CA ALA A 618 -23.80 -13.93 3.25
C ALA A 618 -23.10 -12.96 2.27
N GLU A 619 -23.79 -11.87 1.93
CA GLU A 619 -23.34 -10.86 0.96
C GLU A 619 -22.43 -9.78 1.57
N SER A 620 -22.13 -9.86 2.87
CA SER A 620 -21.18 -8.91 3.45
C SER A 620 -19.80 -9.08 2.82
N ARG A 621 -19.10 -7.96 2.56
CA ARG A 621 -17.78 -7.97 1.91
C ARG A 621 -16.81 -8.97 2.55
N LEU A 622 -16.71 -8.94 3.89
CA LEU A 622 -15.82 -9.83 4.63
C LEU A 622 -16.22 -11.31 4.48
N ARG A 623 -17.52 -11.62 4.45
CA ARG A 623 -18.00 -12.99 4.24
C ARG A 623 -17.63 -13.51 2.86
N MET A 624 -17.86 -12.72 1.81
CA MET A 624 -17.49 -13.11 0.44
C MET A 624 -15.98 -13.30 0.30
N GLN A 625 -15.17 -12.40 0.87
CA GLN A 625 -13.71 -12.53 0.84
C GLN A 625 -13.22 -13.75 1.64
N ALA A 626 -13.80 -14.02 2.81
CA ALA A 626 -13.45 -15.21 3.59
C ALA A 626 -13.81 -16.51 2.84
N ASN A 627 -14.95 -16.54 2.15
CA ASN A 627 -15.34 -17.67 1.30
C ASN A 627 -14.34 -17.88 0.15
N ALA A 628 -13.90 -16.81 -0.51
CA ALA A 628 -12.87 -16.90 -1.55
C ALA A 628 -11.55 -17.46 -1.00
N VAL A 629 -11.13 -17.06 0.21
CA VAL A 629 -9.97 -17.67 0.89
C VAL A 629 -10.21 -19.18 1.10
N HIS A 630 -11.39 -19.58 1.55
CA HIS A 630 -11.70 -21.00 1.74
C HIS A 630 -11.63 -21.81 0.44
N GLU A 631 -12.14 -21.28 -0.68
CA GLU A 631 -12.07 -21.94 -1.98
C GLU A 631 -10.63 -22.18 -2.44
N LEU A 632 -9.72 -21.24 -2.15
CA LEU A 632 -8.30 -21.36 -2.47
C LEU A 632 -7.60 -22.39 -1.58
N LEU A 633 -7.83 -22.32 -0.27
CA LEU A 633 -7.22 -23.25 0.69
C LEU A 633 -7.72 -24.69 0.50
N GLN A 634 -8.99 -24.89 0.10
CA GLN A 634 -9.52 -26.23 -0.22
C GLN A 634 -8.86 -26.88 -1.43
N LYS A 635 -8.35 -26.08 -2.37
CA LYS A 635 -7.67 -26.54 -3.58
C LYS A 635 -6.17 -26.75 -3.36
N HIS A 636 -5.64 -26.30 -2.22
CA HIS A 636 -4.22 -26.41 -1.91
C HIS A 636 -3.92 -27.76 -1.22
N GLU A 637 -2.87 -28.43 -1.68
CA GLU A 637 -2.35 -29.65 -1.06
C GLU A 637 -1.35 -29.28 0.04
N PHE A 638 -1.81 -29.32 1.30
CA PHE A 638 -0.94 -29.16 2.46
C PHE A 638 -0.06 -30.40 2.67
N GLY A 639 1.08 -30.24 3.35
CA GLY A 639 2.00 -31.34 3.67
C GLY A 639 1.42 -32.34 4.66
N ARG A 640 1.65 -32.12 5.96
CA ARG A 640 1.07 -32.91 7.07
C ARG A 640 -0.18 -32.26 7.67
N ALA A 641 -0.38 -30.98 7.43
CA ALA A 641 -1.49 -30.23 7.98
C ALA A 641 -2.82 -30.64 7.33
N ARG A 642 -3.90 -30.58 8.11
CA ARG A 642 -5.25 -30.87 7.64
C ARG A 642 -6.07 -29.59 7.65
N TYR A 643 -6.63 -29.24 6.50
CA TYR A 643 -7.49 -28.08 6.37
C TYR A 643 -8.93 -28.41 6.76
N VAL A 644 -9.57 -27.49 7.51
CA VAL A 644 -10.98 -27.57 7.90
C VAL A 644 -11.64 -26.23 7.66
N ASN A 645 -12.76 -26.20 6.94
CA ASN A 645 -13.60 -25.02 6.82
C ASN A 645 -14.62 -24.99 7.98
N PRO A 646 -14.52 -24.08 8.96
CA PRO A 646 -15.41 -24.04 10.12
C PRO A 646 -16.75 -23.38 9.84
N SER A 647 -17.04 -22.92 8.62
CA SER A 647 -18.18 -22.02 8.36
C SER A 647 -19.51 -22.59 8.83
N ALA A 648 -19.77 -23.87 8.55
CA ALA A 648 -21.01 -24.53 8.95
C ALA A 648 -21.21 -24.64 10.47
N TRP A 649 -20.18 -24.42 11.29
CA TRP A 649 -20.29 -24.46 12.75
C TRP A 649 -20.98 -23.22 13.31
N PHE A 650 -20.89 -22.09 12.60
CA PHE A 650 -21.30 -20.78 13.08
C PHE A 650 -22.38 -20.10 12.24
N LEU A 651 -22.81 -20.75 11.16
CA LEU A 651 -23.87 -20.26 10.28
C LEU A 651 -25.17 -21.01 10.53
N THR A 652 -26.28 -20.32 10.29
CA THR A 652 -27.61 -20.93 10.12
C THR A 652 -27.71 -21.62 8.76
N GLU A 653 -28.76 -22.41 8.54
CA GLU A 653 -29.02 -23.06 7.25
C GLU A 653 -29.21 -22.05 6.09
N ASP A 654 -29.75 -20.86 6.38
CA ASP A 654 -29.88 -19.75 5.42
C ASP A 654 -28.57 -18.92 5.26
N GLY A 655 -27.45 -19.39 5.81
CA GLY A 655 -26.13 -18.81 5.60
C GLY A 655 -25.82 -17.54 6.41
N LYS A 656 -26.66 -17.18 7.38
CA LYS A 656 -26.43 -16.03 8.27
C LYS A 656 -25.56 -16.41 9.46
N ALA A 657 -24.81 -15.44 9.98
CA ALA A 657 -24.09 -15.62 11.23
C ALA A 657 -25.08 -15.81 12.39
N ARG A 658 -24.90 -16.88 13.18
CA ARG A 658 -25.70 -17.17 14.37
C ARG A 658 -25.47 -16.10 15.44
N SER A 659 -26.42 -15.19 15.61
CA SER A 659 -26.22 -14.00 16.46
C SER A 659 -25.90 -14.32 17.93
N ASP A 660 -26.34 -15.48 18.43
CA ASP A 660 -26.00 -16.00 19.76
C ASP A 660 -24.51 -16.36 19.90
N TYR A 661 -23.82 -16.67 18.80
CA TYR A 661 -22.42 -17.08 18.78
C TYR A 661 -21.42 -15.94 18.63
N TYR A 662 -21.89 -14.74 18.30
CA TYR A 662 -21.03 -13.59 18.05
C TYR A 662 -21.31 -12.46 19.03
N THR A 663 -20.32 -11.60 19.24
CA THR A 663 -20.55 -10.24 19.74
C THR A 663 -21.21 -9.38 18.66
N GLY A 664 -21.62 -8.16 19.00
CA GLY A 664 -22.35 -7.27 18.10
C GLY A 664 -21.61 -6.87 16.81
N ASP A 665 -20.31 -7.16 16.69
CA ASP A 665 -19.50 -6.90 15.51
C ASP A 665 -19.53 -8.03 14.46
N TYR A 666 -20.10 -9.20 14.79
CA TYR A 666 -20.11 -10.40 13.94
C TYR A 666 -18.70 -10.83 13.48
N ILE A 667 -17.68 -10.58 14.31
CA ILE A 667 -16.30 -11.03 14.10
C ILE A 667 -15.84 -11.82 15.33
N HIS A 668 -16.00 -11.25 16.53
CA HIS A 668 -15.59 -11.91 17.75
C HIS A 668 -16.71 -12.79 18.29
N LEU A 669 -16.33 -13.89 18.94
CA LEU A 669 -17.29 -14.86 19.46
C LEU A 669 -17.79 -14.47 20.86
N SER A 670 -19.06 -14.75 21.12
CA SER A 670 -19.61 -14.79 22.47
C SER A 670 -19.11 -16.03 23.22
N THR A 671 -19.34 -16.13 24.53
CA THR A 671 -19.06 -17.36 25.30
C THR A 671 -19.75 -18.59 24.69
N GLU A 672 -20.96 -18.44 24.14
CA GLU A 672 -21.67 -19.53 23.46
C GLU A 672 -21.00 -19.90 22.12
N GLY A 673 -20.49 -18.92 21.38
CA GLY A 673 -19.66 -19.18 20.20
C GLY A 673 -18.39 -19.96 20.53
N TYR A 674 -17.71 -19.62 21.63
CA TYR A 674 -16.58 -20.41 22.12
C TYR A 674 -16.98 -21.82 22.55
N ARG A 675 -18.15 -21.99 23.18
CA ARG A 675 -18.71 -23.32 23.52
C ARG A 675 -18.86 -24.18 22.28
N ARG A 676 -19.51 -23.64 21.25
CA ARG A 676 -19.65 -24.31 19.95
C ARG A 676 -18.31 -24.66 19.33
N TRP A 677 -17.36 -23.72 19.35
CA TRP A 677 -16.02 -23.95 18.80
C TRP A 677 -15.27 -25.07 19.55
N ALA A 678 -15.34 -25.08 20.88
CA ALA A 678 -14.69 -26.10 21.70
C ALA A 678 -15.25 -27.51 21.42
N GLU A 679 -16.57 -27.65 21.27
CA GLU A 679 -17.20 -28.94 20.93
C GLU A 679 -16.68 -29.51 19.61
N GLU A 680 -16.62 -28.68 18.56
CA GLU A 680 -16.18 -29.15 17.24
C GLU A 680 -14.68 -29.44 17.20
N VAL A 681 -13.85 -28.65 17.90
CA VAL A 681 -12.42 -28.94 17.98
C VAL A 681 -12.11 -30.19 18.81
N LYS A 682 -12.86 -30.47 19.87
CA LYS A 682 -12.72 -31.75 20.61
C LYS A 682 -12.98 -32.95 19.69
N LYS A 683 -14.06 -32.90 18.90
CA LYS A 683 -14.37 -33.93 17.88
C LYS A 683 -13.24 -34.05 16.85
N MET A 684 -12.73 -32.92 16.35
CA MET A 684 -11.68 -32.88 15.32
C MET A 684 -10.34 -33.45 15.82
N THR A 685 -9.95 -33.12 17.05
CA THR A 685 -8.63 -33.46 17.61
C THR A 685 -8.62 -34.80 18.37
N GLY A 686 -9.80 -35.33 18.73
CA GLY A 686 -9.96 -36.53 19.54
C GLY A 686 -9.64 -36.28 21.03
N MET A 687 -9.93 -35.07 21.51
CA MET A 687 -9.67 -34.62 22.89
C MET A 687 -10.86 -34.78 23.82
#